data_AF-A0A7J5L8L6-F1
#
_entry.id   AF-A0A7J5L8L6-F1
#
_cell.length_a   1.000
_cell.length_b   1.000
_cell.length_c   1.000
_cell.angle_alpha   90.00
_cell.angle_beta   90.00
_cell.angle_gamma   90.00
#
_symmetry.space_group_name_H-M   'P 1'
#
loop_
_entity.id
_entity.type
_entity.pdbx_description
1 polymer ?
#
loop_
_entity_poly.entity_id
_entity_poly.type
_entity_poly.pdbx_seq_one_letter_code
_entity_poly.pdbx_strand_id
1 'polypeptide(L)'
;MLSLSSCSEDDNLENDFKPTTYDVLGKVEKGPFVSGSTITIQPMDGNLQVLGSLYSSTIQDDLGNFSFGSKLFEAPYAELTANGYFFNEVDGDLSSGTLNLRALVDLSDETTVNVNLLTHLKYQRIQRLIANGMKFGEANKQAQKELFTAFGLQKYAEKDASTFSIAGGTDESAALIAISSLLLVDRSEAALTEYLAKLCREFGENGIFSESTQKQIDADKETLGNQLSSVEDNIIERYADLGLEITVKNLAYFLDWDNDGIAGNEILQEGEEVKLEMTELNVPNEGGTYTISISSPIPVYLEPKANSDNPPIDAISPEEFFTEIYENISNADISMEKSLTDGKLVIKLSPLNSKTAKSTSVTIYDVLGNALGSVKIVQEGDGDISLPKLGKTGKQLVASMAMDIAQSFSELNLIEQYYHYNKEANLVSQYIYPSCSSVNSIWSNFYKANRTIMMFKEKEAEQLGVYQEYFNVFSAMQYYNMVVMWGDVPYINFVPDMNAAFNISRTPQKDIFADLKSNLEKAISYLEEKKNESLSNDANDFFFISKDVARILLANIYMYQAEYGLAEKLLSDIISTGFYELDSSNYNDKETITGLWNNGSGKETIFATRSESGEPRTRGNITITTPALVPIMTYTDVILSYAECLYKNGKISESEKELEKVTSNKGINVSGSSVLEKIKDARSQLMLYSNTNFAFMKRNGFVKDFYGVEDYRQLLPIPQRELDLCPQMTQNPGYC
;
A
#
# COMPACT_ATOMS: atom_id res chain seq x y z
N MET A 1 39.05 89.06 40.24
CA MET A 1 40.25 88.48 40.90
C MET A 1 39.74 87.47 41.92
N LEU A 2 39.79 86.18 41.58
CA LEU A 2 39.39 85.05 42.41
C LEU A 2 40.16 83.82 41.90
N SER A 3 40.91 83.20 42.82
CA SER A 3 41.68 81.96 42.73
C SER A 3 40.75 80.73 42.69
N LEU A 4 41.10 79.58 42.10
CA LEU A 4 42.00 78.53 42.64
C LEU A 4 42.19 77.38 41.62
N SER A 5 43.40 76.77 41.63
CA SER A 5 43.81 75.34 41.51
C SER A 5 43.13 74.39 40.51
N SER A 6 43.74 73.32 39.98
CA SER A 6 45.10 72.74 39.87
C SER A 6 44.85 71.37 39.18
N CYS A 7 45.83 70.87 38.42
CA CYS A 7 45.87 69.65 37.58
C CYS A 7 44.97 68.44 37.97
N SER A 8 44.42 67.80 36.95
CA SER A 8 44.41 66.34 36.82
C SER A 8 44.91 65.98 35.42
N GLU A 9 45.94 65.12 35.38
CA GLU A 9 46.42 64.43 34.19
C GLU A 9 45.23 63.77 33.49
N ASP A 10 45.01 64.08 32.21
CA ASP A 10 44.18 63.24 31.36
C ASP A 10 45.04 62.03 31.01
N ASP A 11 44.66 60.88 31.55
CA ASP A 11 45.10 59.55 31.15
C ASP A 11 44.78 59.35 29.66
N ASN A 12 45.66 59.85 28.79
CA ASN A 12 45.88 59.23 27.50
C ASN A 12 46.33 57.80 27.80
N LEU A 13 45.45 56.82 27.57
CA LEU A 13 45.86 55.43 27.41
C LEU A 13 46.83 55.40 26.23
N GLU A 14 48.13 55.44 26.55
CA GLU A 14 49.24 55.23 25.62
C GLU A 14 48.95 53.97 24.78
N ASN A 15 49.12 54.08 23.46
CA ASN A 15 49.19 52.92 22.57
C ASN A 15 50.46 52.13 22.95
N ASP A 16 50.32 51.21 23.91
CA ASP A 16 51.39 50.43 24.54
C ASP A 16 51.89 49.27 23.65
N PHE A 17 51.60 49.32 22.35
CA PHE A 17 51.97 48.28 21.39
C PHE A 17 53.35 48.55 20.81
N LYS A 18 54.18 47.50 20.76
CA LYS A 18 55.48 47.55 20.08
C LYS A 18 55.31 47.21 18.61
N PRO A 19 55.89 47.99 17.68
CA PRO A 19 55.90 47.64 16.26
C PRO A 19 56.40 46.22 16.04
N THR A 20 55.55 45.38 15.46
CA THR A 20 55.79 43.95 15.30
C THR A 20 55.54 43.56 13.83
N THR A 21 56.35 42.64 13.32
CA THR A 21 56.20 42.13 11.96
C THR A 21 55.27 40.92 11.99
N TYR A 22 54.19 40.95 11.21
CA TYR A 22 53.21 39.88 11.10
C TYR A 22 53.21 39.32 9.69
N ASP A 23 53.14 37.99 9.57
CA ASP A 23 52.87 37.32 8.30
C ASP A 23 51.37 37.22 8.08
N VAL A 24 50.85 37.99 7.13
CA VAL A 24 49.40 38.08 6.90
C VAL A 24 49.02 37.22 5.70
N LEU A 25 48.37 36.10 5.99
CA LEU A 25 47.81 35.17 5.01
C LEU A 25 46.49 34.57 5.51
N GLY A 26 45.63 34.17 4.59
CA GLY A 26 44.31 33.62 4.90
C GLY A 26 43.49 33.32 3.66
N LYS A 27 42.19 33.08 3.85
CA LYS A 27 41.24 32.78 2.78
C LYS A 27 39.99 33.65 2.82
N VAL A 28 39.33 33.85 1.69
CA VAL A 28 37.99 34.45 1.62
C VAL A 28 36.95 33.37 1.32
N GLU A 29 36.02 33.14 2.27
CA GLU A 29 35.28 31.88 2.46
C GLU A 29 33.75 32.12 2.60
N LYS A 30 33.05 32.35 1.49
CA LYS A 30 31.56 32.44 1.36
C LYS A 30 31.01 31.34 0.43
N GLY A 31 31.88 30.40 0.07
CA GLY A 31 32.15 29.93 -1.29
C GLY A 31 33.52 30.50 -1.67
N PRO A 32 34.44 29.73 -2.30
CA PRO A 32 35.76 30.28 -2.57
C PRO A 32 35.63 31.48 -3.52
N PHE A 33 36.21 32.62 -3.13
CA PHE A 33 36.33 33.75 -4.03
C PHE A 33 37.26 33.37 -5.19
N VAL A 34 36.89 33.76 -6.40
CA VAL A 34 37.67 33.42 -7.59
C VAL A 34 38.97 34.23 -7.66
N SER A 35 39.98 33.66 -8.32
CA SER A 35 41.25 34.31 -8.59
C SER A 35 41.05 35.65 -9.30
N GLY A 36 41.82 36.66 -8.89
CA GLY A 36 41.70 38.03 -9.40
C GLY A 36 40.73 38.94 -8.63
N SER A 37 39.98 38.40 -7.66
CA SER A 37 39.26 39.20 -6.66
C SER A 37 40.23 40.04 -5.83
N THR A 38 39.76 41.18 -5.32
CA THR A 38 40.60 42.14 -4.56
C THR A 38 40.48 41.93 -3.06
N ILE A 39 41.60 42.06 -2.34
CA ILE A 39 41.65 42.06 -0.88
C ILE A 39 42.52 43.23 -0.42
N THR A 40 42.08 43.95 0.59
CA THR A 40 42.87 45.01 1.23
C THR A 40 43.04 44.75 2.71
N ILE A 41 44.16 45.22 3.26
CA ILE A 41 44.40 45.26 4.70
C ILE A 41 44.73 46.69 5.14
N GLN A 42 44.04 47.14 6.18
CA GLN A 42 44.19 48.46 6.78
C GLN A 42 44.57 48.31 8.26
N PRO A 43 45.82 48.65 8.64
CA PRO A 43 46.28 48.55 10.03
C PRO A 43 45.56 49.54 10.96
N MET A 44 45.27 49.10 12.18
CA MET A 44 44.48 49.83 13.17
C MET A 44 45.10 49.77 14.58
N ASP A 45 44.76 50.74 15.43
CA ASP A 45 45.12 50.74 16.84
C ASP A 45 44.11 49.98 17.72
N GLY A 46 44.34 49.96 19.04
CA GLY A 46 43.44 49.31 20.00
C GLY A 46 42.03 49.89 20.09
N ASN A 47 41.81 51.10 19.56
CA ASN A 47 40.51 51.77 19.46
C ASN A 47 39.92 51.70 18.03
N LEU A 48 40.50 50.85 17.17
CA LEU A 48 40.17 50.71 15.75
C LEU A 48 40.34 51.99 14.92
N GLN A 49 41.20 52.91 15.36
CA GLN A 49 41.61 54.05 14.53
C GLN A 49 42.70 53.62 13.56
N VAL A 50 42.61 54.12 12.33
CA VAL A 50 43.54 53.75 11.26
C VAL A 50 44.94 54.32 11.54
N LEU A 51 45.96 53.46 11.54
CA LEU A 51 47.35 53.82 11.87
C LEU A 51 48.28 53.98 10.67
N GLY A 52 47.92 53.51 9.48
CA GLY A 52 48.85 53.42 8.35
C GLY A 52 48.20 53.47 6.97
N SER A 53 48.99 53.21 5.93
CA SER A 53 48.51 53.13 4.55
C SER A 53 47.76 51.84 4.26
N LEU A 54 46.75 51.92 3.38
CA LEU A 54 46.02 50.78 2.85
C LEU A 54 46.94 49.92 1.98
N TYR A 55 47.04 48.62 2.27
CA TYR A 55 47.70 47.66 1.40
C TYR A 55 46.65 46.90 0.59
N SER A 56 46.94 46.65 -0.68
CA SER A 56 46.06 45.89 -1.58
C SER A 56 46.81 44.71 -2.20
N SER A 57 46.12 43.61 -2.35
CA SER A 57 46.56 42.37 -3.01
C SER A 57 45.37 41.76 -3.79
N THR A 58 45.60 40.64 -4.43
CA THR A 58 44.56 39.84 -5.09
C THR A 58 44.48 38.46 -4.47
N ILE A 59 43.30 37.86 -4.57
CA ILE A 59 43.12 36.43 -4.32
C ILE A 59 43.96 35.65 -5.34
N GLN A 60 44.77 34.72 -4.84
CA GLN A 60 45.86 34.06 -5.56
C GLN A 60 45.39 32.83 -6.36
N ASP A 61 44.29 32.20 -5.92
CA ASP A 61 43.71 31.02 -6.55
C ASP A 61 42.19 30.95 -6.33
N ASP A 62 41.55 29.99 -7.00
CA ASP A 62 40.11 29.77 -6.91
C ASP A 62 39.70 29.02 -5.61
N LEU A 63 40.60 28.90 -4.64
CA LEU A 63 40.32 28.45 -3.26
C LEU A 63 40.19 29.63 -2.29
N GLY A 64 40.31 30.87 -2.79
CA GLY A 64 40.17 32.08 -1.98
C GLY A 64 41.45 32.49 -1.24
N ASN A 65 42.62 31.88 -1.51
CA ASN A 65 43.85 32.17 -0.76
C ASN A 65 44.38 33.58 -1.04
N PHE A 66 44.88 34.26 -0.01
CA PHE A 66 45.60 35.52 -0.16
C PHE A 66 46.82 35.59 0.75
N SER A 67 47.77 36.44 0.38
CA SER A 67 48.91 36.82 1.22
C SER A 67 49.31 38.27 0.98
N PHE A 68 49.62 38.98 2.06
CA PHE A 68 50.31 40.27 2.03
C PHE A 68 51.80 40.12 2.38
N GLY A 69 52.26 38.90 2.68
CA GLY A 69 53.59 38.63 3.22
C GLY A 69 53.81 39.25 4.60
N SER A 70 55.08 39.41 4.97
CA SER A 70 55.48 40.04 6.23
C SER A 70 55.26 41.55 6.19
N LYS A 71 54.47 42.08 7.14
CA LYS A 71 54.19 43.51 7.29
C LYS A 71 54.44 43.98 8.72
N LEU A 72 55.11 45.13 8.85
CA LEU A 72 55.33 45.78 10.14
C LEU A 72 54.10 46.61 10.50
N PHE A 73 53.45 46.28 11.63
CA PHE A 73 52.32 47.05 12.17
C PHE A 73 52.62 47.53 13.60
N GLU A 74 52.14 48.73 13.90
CA GLU A 74 52.26 49.38 15.22
C GLU A 74 51.43 48.67 16.29
N ALA A 75 50.29 48.08 15.90
CA ALA A 75 49.40 47.28 16.74
C ALA A 75 48.98 46.00 16.00
N PRO A 76 48.56 44.94 16.70
CA PRO A 76 48.18 43.67 16.08
C PRO A 76 46.82 43.70 15.36
N TYR A 77 46.14 44.85 15.29
CA TYR A 77 44.77 44.92 14.76
C TYR A 77 44.74 45.40 13.31
N ALA A 78 43.83 44.83 12.52
CA ALA A 78 43.59 45.28 11.15
C ALA A 78 42.14 45.08 10.68
N GLU A 79 41.72 45.88 9.71
CA GLU A 79 40.53 45.62 8.89
C GLU A 79 40.96 44.96 7.57
N LEU A 80 40.34 43.83 7.26
CA LEU A 80 40.41 43.18 5.96
C LEU A 80 39.13 43.50 5.17
N THR A 81 39.27 43.87 3.90
CA THR A 81 38.13 44.07 2.99
C THR A 81 38.33 43.29 1.70
N ALA A 82 37.46 42.31 1.45
CA ALA A 82 37.43 41.51 0.23
C ALA A 82 36.34 42.02 -0.73
N ASN A 83 36.63 42.09 -2.03
CA ASN A 83 35.63 42.36 -3.06
C ASN A 83 35.90 41.53 -4.32
N GLY A 84 34.91 40.76 -4.76
CA GLY A 84 35.03 39.92 -5.94
C GLY A 84 33.86 38.96 -6.15
N TYR A 85 33.99 38.14 -7.19
CA TYR A 85 33.04 37.07 -7.50
C TYR A 85 33.30 35.84 -6.62
N PHE A 86 32.25 35.09 -6.32
CA PHE A 86 32.29 33.95 -5.41
C PHE A 86 31.52 32.77 -6.00
N PHE A 87 31.77 31.57 -5.49
CA PHE A 87 30.94 30.40 -5.81
C PHE A 87 29.64 30.44 -5.01
N ASN A 88 28.50 30.33 -5.69
CA ASN A 88 27.18 30.24 -5.06
C ASN A 88 26.89 28.77 -4.76
N GLU A 89 26.96 28.41 -3.48
CA GLU A 89 26.76 27.04 -3.02
C GLU A 89 25.32 26.53 -3.15
N VAL A 90 24.34 27.43 -3.27
CA VAL A 90 22.93 27.09 -3.44
C VAL A 90 22.61 26.75 -4.90
N ASP A 91 23.09 27.58 -5.83
CA ASP A 91 22.83 27.40 -7.27
C ASP A 91 23.84 26.47 -7.96
N GLY A 92 25.03 26.28 -7.37
CA GLY A 92 26.11 25.44 -7.93
C GLY A 92 26.96 26.15 -9.00
N ASP A 93 26.80 27.47 -9.17
CA ASP A 93 27.46 28.27 -10.20
C ASP A 93 28.30 29.42 -9.63
N LEU A 94 29.19 30.00 -10.44
CA LEU A 94 29.88 31.25 -10.09
C LEU A 94 28.89 32.43 -10.10
N SER A 95 29.04 33.32 -9.13
CA SER A 95 28.18 34.49 -8.97
C SER A 95 28.22 35.42 -10.19
N SER A 96 27.08 36.00 -10.52
CA SER A 96 26.93 36.98 -11.59
C SER A 96 27.32 38.41 -11.16
N GLY A 97 27.39 38.65 -9.85
CA GLY A 97 27.80 39.90 -9.22
C GLY A 97 28.90 39.72 -8.17
N THR A 98 29.54 40.82 -7.79
CA THR A 98 30.57 40.81 -6.74
C THR A 98 29.98 41.04 -5.36
N LEU A 99 30.62 40.46 -4.34
CA LEU A 99 30.26 40.66 -2.93
C LEU A 99 31.39 41.37 -2.19
N ASN A 100 31.05 42.26 -1.26
CA ASN A 100 32.01 42.89 -0.36
C ASN A 100 31.91 42.31 1.05
N LEU A 101 33.01 41.71 1.54
CA LEU A 101 33.10 41.20 2.90
C LEU A 101 34.17 41.95 3.68
N ARG A 102 33.99 42.02 5.00
CA ARG A 102 34.89 42.73 5.92
C ARG A 102 35.15 41.90 7.15
N ALA A 103 36.33 42.02 7.72
CA ALA A 103 36.68 41.38 8.99
C ALA A 103 37.57 42.31 9.81
N LEU A 104 37.37 42.31 11.13
CA LEU A 104 38.33 42.87 12.08
C LEU A 104 39.09 41.74 12.75
N VAL A 105 40.40 41.85 12.79
CA VAL A 105 41.28 40.71 13.08
C VAL A 105 42.38 41.12 14.05
N ASP A 106 42.76 40.19 14.91
CA ASP A 106 43.90 40.28 15.81
C ASP A 106 45.00 39.34 15.30
N LEU A 107 46.13 39.91 14.93
CA LEU A 107 47.26 39.23 14.33
C LEU A 107 48.25 38.67 15.37
N SER A 108 47.99 38.88 16.66
CA SER A 108 48.91 38.48 17.74
C SER A 108 49.10 36.96 17.88
N ASP A 109 48.11 36.16 17.47
CA ASP A 109 48.13 34.70 17.62
C ASP A 109 48.72 33.95 16.41
N GLU A 110 49.30 34.65 15.42
CA GLU A 110 49.93 34.08 14.20
C GLU A 110 49.04 33.09 13.39
N THR A 111 47.72 33.10 13.61
CA THR A 111 46.77 32.21 12.92
C THR A 111 46.39 32.76 11.55
N THR A 112 46.07 31.86 10.60
CA THR A 112 45.46 32.23 9.32
C THR A 112 44.19 33.05 9.55
N VAL A 113 44.05 34.15 8.80
CA VAL A 113 42.98 35.11 9.02
C VAL A 113 41.98 35.06 7.87
N ASN A 114 40.91 34.29 8.04
CA ASN A 114 39.90 34.15 7.00
C ASN A 114 38.85 35.26 7.08
N VAL A 115 38.39 35.70 5.91
CA VAL A 115 37.25 36.60 5.75
C VAL A 115 36.05 35.78 5.27
N ASN A 116 35.01 35.71 6.08
CA ASN A 116 33.78 34.99 5.77
C ASN A 116 32.54 35.77 6.23
N LEU A 117 31.35 35.24 5.99
CA LEU A 117 30.10 35.89 6.40
C LEU A 117 29.99 36.12 7.89
N LEU A 118 30.46 35.19 8.72
CA LEU A 118 30.41 35.33 10.18
C LEU A 118 31.28 36.48 10.65
N THR A 119 32.50 36.59 10.10
CA THR A 119 33.41 37.73 10.38
C THR A 119 32.82 39.06 9.90
N HIS A 120 32.07 39.04 8.80
CA HIS A 120 31.39 40.22 8.26
C HIS A 120 30.21 40.66 9.13
N LEU A 121 29.37 39.72 9.57
CA LEU A 121 28.21 40.01 10.42
C LEU A 121 28.64 40.56 11.79
N LYS A 122 29.71 40.02 12.40
CA LYS A 122 30.22 40.52 13.68
C LYS A 122 30.99 41.84 13.58
N TYR A 123 31.38 42.27 12.37
CA TYR A 123 32.22 43.46 12.13
C TYR A 123 31.72 44.72 12.85
N GLN A 124 30.48 45.15 12.58
CA GLN A 124 29.92 46.38 13.16
C GLN A 124 29.70 46.26 14.67
N ARG A 125 29.38 45.04 15.15
CA ARG A 125 29.18 44.79 16.57
C ARG A 125 30.46 44.96 17.37
N ILE A 126 31.60 44.47 16.84
CA ILE A 126 32.92 44.67 17.45
C ILE A 126 33.25 46.16 17.54
N GLN A 127 33.06 46.92 16.44
CA GLN A 127 33.30 48.37 16.44
C GLN A 127 32.48 49.09 17.51
N ARG A 128 31.20 48.73 17.65
CA ARG A 128 30.29 49.31 18.64
C ARG A 128 30.73 49.02 20.07
N LEU A 129 31.12 47.78 20.35
CA LEU A 129 31.57 47.36 21.69
C LEU A 129 32.88 48.07 22.09
N ILE A 130 33.82 48.22 21.15
CA ILE A 130 35.08 48.95 21.39
C ILE A 130 34.82 50.45 21.58
N ALA A 131 33.93 51.05 20.79
CA ALA A 131 33.51 52.44 20.97
C ALA A 131 32.86 52.70 22.35
N ASN A 132 32.30 51.65 22.97
CA ASN A 132 31.76 51.69 24.33
C ASN A 132 32.81 51.36 25.42
N GLY A 133 34.09 51.27 25.06
CA GLY A 133 35.22 51.11 25.99
C GLY A 133 35.70 49.66 26.21
N MET A 134 35.19 48.69 25.44
CA MET A 134 35.62 47.29 25.55
C MET A 134 36.94 47.05 24.80
N LYS A 135 37.79 46.14 25.31
CA LYS A 135 39.00 45.72 24.59
C LYS A 135 38.65 44.81 23.42
N PHE A 136 39.48 44.80 22.37
CA PHE A 136 39.25 44.03 21.15
C PHE A 136 38.88 42.55 21.41
N GLY A 137 39.71 41.83 22.17
CA GLY A 137 39.49 40.40 22.44
C GLY A 137 38.18 40.11 23.17
N GLU A 138 37.76 40.98 24.09
CA GLU A 138 36.49 40.85 24.81
C GLU A 138 35.31 41.18 23.88
N ALA A 139 35.44 42.26 23.09
CA ALA A 139 34.43 42.67 22.11
C ALA A 139 34.19 41.60 21.04
N ASN A 140 35.26 40.99 20.54
CA ASN A 140 35.21 39.92 19.56
C ASN A 140 34.56 38.65 20.14
N LYS A 141 34.94 38.22 21.35
CA LYS A 141 34.30 37.08 22.02
C LYS A 141 32.82 37.31 22.29
N GLN A 142 32.44 38.50 22.74
CA GLN A 142 31.02 38.82 22.97
C GLN A 142 30.24 38.84 21.66
N ALA A 143 30.70 39.57 20.64
CA ALA A 143 30.03 39.65 19.35
C ALA A 143 29.90 38.26 18.69
N GLN A 144 30.91 37.41 18.84
CA GLN A 144 30.86 36.04 18.35
C GLN A 144 29.81 35.22 19.10
N LYS A 145 29.82 35.23 20.43
CA LYS A 145 28.83 34.49 21.23
C LYS A 145 27.40 34.92 20.91
N GLU A 146 27.16 36.23 20.81
CA GLU A 146 25.87 36.81 20.41
C GLU A 146 25.45 36.32 19.02
N LEU A 147 26.35 36.35 18.03
CA LEU A 147 26.06 35.96 16.66
C LEU A 147 25.71 34.47 16.55
N PHE A 148 26.52 33.60 17.14
CA PHE A 148 26.27 32.16 17.10
C PHE A 148 24.98 31.80 17.85
N THR A 149 24.68 32.48 18.97
CA THR A 149 23.40 32.29 19.68
C THR A 149 22.21 32.68 18.81
N ALA A 150 22.33 33.75 18.01
CA ALA A 150 21.26 34.19 17.12
C ALA A 150 20.91 33.18 16.00
N PHE A 151 21.77 32.19 15.75
CA PHE A 151 21.55 31.09 14.82
C PHE A 151 21.41 29.71 15.53
N GLY A 152 21.29 29.67 16.85
CA GLY A 152 21.20 28.42 17.63
C GLY A 152 22.51 27.62 17.73
N LEU A 153 23.64 28.24 17.38
CA LEU A 153 24.95 27.59 17.20
C LEU A 153 25.94 27.91 18.34
N GLN A 154 25.45 28.26 19.54
CA GLN A 154 26.28 28.61 20.71
C GLN A 154 27.40 27.62 21.04
N LYS A 155 27.24 26.32 20.71
CA LYS A 155 28.28 25.28 20.91
C LYS A 155 29.57 25.55 20.12
N TYR A 156 29.49 26.33 19.04
CA TYR A 156 30.62 26.63 18.16
C TYR A 156 31.23 28.02 18.40
N ALA A 157 30.75 28.75 19.42
CA ALA A 157 31.14 30.14 19.68
C ALA A 157 32.55 30.32 20.28
N GLU A 158 33.19 29.26 20.77
CA GLU A 158 34.51 29.37 21.43
C GLU A 158 35.68 29.53 20.44
N LYS A 159 35.59 28.93 19.25
CA LYS A 159 36.63 29.01 18.22
C LYS A 159 36.38 30.21 17.32
N ASP A 160 37.38 31.05 17.07
CA ASP A 160 37.17 32.28 16.30
C ASP A 160 36.74 32.00 14.86
N ALA A 161 35.68 32.65 14.41
CA ALA A 161 35.13 32.50 13.06
C ALA A 161 36.14 32.83 11.95
N SER A 162 37.18 33.64 12.21
CA SER A 162 38.28 33.90 11.27
C SER A 162 39.17 32.69 11.02
N THR A 163 39.04 31.62 11.81
CA THR A 163 39.74 30.35 11.57
C THR A 163 38.91 29.34 10.78
N PHE A 164 37.64 29.65 10.49
CA PHE A 164 36.73 28.72 9.83
C PHE A 164 37.00 28.71 8.32
N SER A 165 36.98 27.53 7.71
CA SER A 165 37.18 27.32 6.27
C SER A 165 36.20 26.28 5.77
N ILE A 166 35.58 26.50 4.62
CA ILE A 166 34.58 25.61 4.02
C ILE A 166 35.21 24.24 3.71
N ALA A 167 36.47 24.24 3.25
CA ALA A 167 37.22 23.04 2.92
C ALA A 167 37.71 22.21 4.14
N GLY A 168 37.44 22.67 5.37
CA GLY A 168 38.01 22.07 6.58
C GLY A 168 37.40 20.73 7.01
N GLY A 169 36.18 20.42 6.57
CA GLY A 169 35.45 19.20 6.97
C GLY A 169 35.13 19.09 8.46
N THR A 170 35.22 20.19 9.22
CA THR A 170 34.92 20.22 10.66
C THR A 170 33.49 20.67 10.93
N ASP A 171 33.04 20.60 12.20
CA ASP A 171 31.75 21.18 12.60
C ASP A 171 31.70 22.69 12.36
N GLU A 172 32.84 23.38 12.49
CA GLU A 172 32.94 24.80 12.18
C GLU A 172 32.81 25.09 10.69
N SER A 173 33.34 24.20 9.84
CA SER A 173 33.12 24.26 8.38
C SER A 173 31.64 24.13 8.05
N ALA A 174 30.96 23.13 8.62
CA ALA A 174 29.54 22.88 8.36
C ALA A 174 28.64 24.00 8.92
N ALA A 175 28.95 24.55 10.11
CA ALA A 175 28.25 25.71 10.65
C ALA A 175 28.40 26.94 9.74
N LEU A 176 29.60 27.17 9.20
CA LEU A 176 29.83 28.25 8.23
C LEU A 176 29.02 28.02 6.96
N ILE A 177 29.02 26.81 6.39
CA ILE A 177 28.27 26.46 5.18
C ILE A 177 26.76 26.64 5.41
N ALA A 178 26.22 26.14 6.52
CA ALA A 178 24.80 26.22 6.83
C ALA A 178 24.31 27.68 6.92
N ILE A 179 25.00 28.52 7.70
CA ILE A 179 24.68 29.96 7.76
C ILE A 179 24.90 30.62 6.40
N SER A 180 25.97 30.27 5.69
CA SER A 180 26.30 30.87 4.41
C SER A 180 25.25 30.61 3.34
N SER A 181 24.71 29.38 3.32
CA SER A 181 23.64 28.94 2.42
C SER A 181 22.30 29.54 2.83
N LEU A 182 22.02 29.59 4.14
CA LEU A 182 20.80 30.19 4.69
C LEU A 182 20.66 31.67 4.32
N LEU A 183 21.75 32.42 4.36
CA LEU A 183 21.72 33.83 3.98
C LEU A 183 21.62 34.05 2.47
N LEU A 184 21.87 33.02 1.67
CA LEU A 184 21.91 33.06 0.20
C LEU A 184 20.64 32.51 -0.47
N VAL A 185 19.94 31.56 0.17
CA VAL A 185 18.78 30.89 -0.41
C VAL A 185 17.73 31.88 -0.95
N ASP A 186 17.22 31.60 -2.16
CA ASP A 186 16.24 32.40 -2.90
C ASP A 186 16.58 33.90 -3.03
N ARG A 187 17.88 34.24 -3.10
CA ARG A 187 18.37 35.61 -3.25
C ARG A 187 19.37 35.74 -4.37
N SER A 188 19.17 36.77 -5.20
CA SER A 188 20.22 37.29 -6.07
C SER A 188 21.37 37.93 -5.26
N GLU A 189 22.53 38.13 -5.89
CA GLU A 189 23.71 38.73 -5.24
C GLU A 189 23.46 40.17 -4.78
N ALA A 190 22.64 40.92 -5.52
CA ALA A 190 22.21 42.26 -5.12
C ALA A 190 21.33 42.21 -3.88
N ALA A 191 20.38 41.27 -3.82
CA ALA A 191 19.52 41.05 -2.67
C ALA A 191 20.32 40.56 -1.45
N LEU A 192 21.31 39.68 -1.64
CA LEU A 192 22.24 39.26 -0.59
C LEU A 192 23.00 40.47 -0.02
N THR A 193 23.49 41.37 -0.87
CA THR A 193 24.22 42.57 -0.42
C THR A 193 23.35 43.48 0.44
N GLU A 194 22.09 43.71 0.02
CA GLU A 194 21.11 44.47 0.81
C GLU A 194 20.80 43.77 2.14
N TYR A 195 20.62 42.46 2.09
CA TYR A 195 20.30 41.65 3.27
C TYR A 195 21.43 41.67 4.29
N LEU A 196 22.69 41.45 3.87
CA LEU A 196 23.86 41.55 4.75
C LEU A 196 24.00 42.95 5.36
N ALA A 197 23.74 44.02 4.60
CA ALA A 197 23.76 45.37 5.15
C ALA A 197 22.70 45.57 6.25
N LYS A 198 21.50 45.01 6.07
CA LYS A 198 20.44 45.00 7.09
C LYS A 198 20.89 44.22 8.33
N LEU A 199 21.40 43.01 8.15
CA LEU A 199 21.84 42.12 9.24
C LEU A 199 22.98 42.75 10.05
N CYS A 200 24.03 43.24 9.38
CA CYS A 200 25.16 43.92 10.02
C CYS A 200 24.71 45.12 10.86
N ARG A 201 23.75 45.92 10.36
CA ARG A 201 23.20 47.07 11.10
C ARG A 201 22.44 46.64 12.34
N GLU A 202 21.47 45.74 12.20
CA GLU A 202 20.64 45.27 13.32
C GLU A 202 21.49 44.60 14.40
N PHE A 203 22.36 43.69 13.97
CA PHE A 203 23.27 42.99 14.87
C PHE A 203 24.30 43.93 15.48
N GLY A 204 24.85 44.86 14.71
CA GLY A 204 25.83 45.84 15.18
C GLY A 204 25.30 46.71 16.32
N GLU A 205 24.05 47.15 16.24
CA GLU A 205 23.41 48.00 17.25
C GLU A 205 23.21 47.26 18.58
N ASN A 206 22.62 46.05 18.55
CA ASN A 206 22.05 45.42 19.74
C ASN A 206 22.58 44.01 20.04
N GLY A 207 23.35 43.40 19.14
CA GLY A 207 23.79 42.00 19.25
C GLY A 207 22.67 40.99 19.01
N ILE A 208 21.53 41.43 18.47
CA ILE A 208 20.35 40.60 18.15
C ILE A 208 19.74 41.06 16.82
N PHE A 209 19.05 40.15 16.14
CA PHE A 209 18.25 40.48 14.94
C PHE A 209 16.84 40.94 15.31
N SER A 210 16.22 41.78 14.48
CA SER A 210 14.83 42.19 14.68
C SER A 210 13.86 41.02 14.49
N GLU A 211 12.65 41.11 15.06
CA GLU A 211 11.59 40.11 14.85
C GLU A 211 11.30 39.89 13.35
N SER A 212 11.35 40.96 12.54
CA SER A 212 11.14 40.85 11.09
C SER A 212 12.22 40.03 10.40
N THR A 213 13.46 40.13 10.88
CA THR A 213 14.61 39.40 10.36
C THR A 213 14.59 37.95 10.82
N GLN A 214 14.25 37.69 12.09
CA GLN A 214 14.08 36.33 12.60
C GLN A 214 13.02 35.57 11.79
N LYS A 215 11.84 36.18 11.55
CA LYS A 215 10.82 35.58 10.67
C LYS A 215 11.31 35.31 9.24
N GLN A 216 12.15 36.18 8.69
CA GLN A 216 12.73 35.95 7.37
C GLN A 216 13.70 34.77 7.40
N ILE A 217 14.58 34.70 8.42
CA ILE A 217 15.48 33.57 8.65
C ILE A 217 14.69 32.26 8.77
N ASP A 218 13.55 32.27 9.46
CA ASP A 218 12.68 31.10 9.59
C ASP A 218 12.12 30.64 8.24
N ALA A 219 11.62 31.56 7.41
CA ALA A 219 11.17 31.26 6.05
C ALA A 219 12.31 30.79 5.13
N ASP A 220 13.50 31.36 5.30
CA ASP A 220 14.69 30.96 4.55
C ASP A 220 15.13 29.54 4.94
N LYS A 221 15.06 29.17 6.23
CA LYS A 221 15.35 27.81 6.72
C LYS A 221 14.43 26.79 6.08
N GLU A 222 13.12 27.05 6.05
CA GLU A 222 12.14 26.17 5.39
C GLU A 222 12.46 25.97 3.90
N THR A 223 12.85 27.04 3.20
CA THR A 223 13.21 26.98 1.79
C THR A 223 14.51 26.19 1.57
N LEU A 224 15.53 26.47 2.38
CA LEU A 224 16.84 25.82 2.31
C LEU A 224 16.77 24.33 2.63
N GLY A 225 15.86 23.90 3.52
CA GLY A 225 15.69 22.48 3.88
C GLY A 225 15.51 21.55 2.68
N ASN A 226 14.86 22.03 1.61
CA ASN A 226 14.68 21.27 0.37
C ASN A 226 15.91 21.23 -0.54
N GLN A 227 16.96 21.98 -0.21
CA GLN A 227 18.15 22.18 -1.05
C GLN A 227 19.44 21.73 -0.36
N LEU A 228 19.40 21.29 0.90
CA LEU A 228 20.60 20.95 1.69
C LEU A 228 21.48 19.90 1.01
N SER A 229 20.91 18.83 0.46
CA SER A 229 21.67 17.82 -0.29
C SER A 229 22.35 18.41 -1.52
N SER A 230 21.63 19.24 -2.28
CA SER A 230 22.21 19.91 -3.45
C SER A 230 23.34 20.86 -3.07
N VAL A 231 23.21 21.58 -1.95
CA VAL A 231 24.28 22.45 -1.42
C VAL A 231 25.53 21.65 -1.06
N GLU A 232 25.36 20.50 -0.38
CA GLU A 232 26.47 19.60 -0.04
C GLU A 232 27.18 19.11 -1.31
N ASP A 233 26.41 18.63 -2.29
CA ASP A 233 26.93 18.15 -3.57
C ASP A 233 27.66 19.25 -4.35
N ASN A 234 27.05 20.44 -4.48
CA ASN A 234 27.64 21.60 -5.16
C ASN A 234 29.01 21.97 -4.58
N ILE A 235 29.15 21.95 -3.25
CA ILE A 235 30.41 22.28 -2.57
C ILE A 235 31.45 21.17 -2.84
N ILE A 236 31.07 19.91 -2.69
CA ILE A 236 31.97 18.77 -2.93
C ILE A 236 32.46 18.78 -4.37
N GLU A 237 31.56 18.95 -5.34
CA GLU A 237 31.88 19.02 -6.77
C GLU A 237 32.81 20.20 -7.07
N ARG A 238 32.51 21.40 -6.55
CA ARG A 238 33.35 22.58 -6.77
C ARG A 238 34.79 22.38 -6.31
N TYR A 239 34.99 21.80 -5.13
CA TYR A 239 36.34 21.58 -4.61
C TYR A 239 37.04 20.43 -5.34
N ALA A 240 36.31 19.39 -5.75
CA ALA A 240 36.83 18.31 -6.58
C ALA A 240 37.34 18.82 -7.94
N ASP A 241 36.60 19.73 -8.59
CA ASP A 241 37.00 20.41 -9.83
C ASP A 241 38.28 21.23 -9.67
N LEU A 242 38.51 21.77 -8.46
CA LEU A 242 39.73 22.49 -8.08
C LEU A 242 40.86 21.56 -7.63
N GLY A 243 40.67 20.24 -7.70
CA GLY A 243 41.67 19.23 -7.35
C GLY A 243 41.81 18.95 -5.85
N LEU A 244 40.79 19.29 -5.05
CA LEU A 244 40.77 19.06 -3.60
C LEU A 244 39.56 18.21 -3.20
N GLU A 245 39.80 17.02 -2.65
CA GLU A 245 38.74 16.22 -2.04
C GLU A 245 38.44 16.74 -0.63
N ILE A 246 37.18 17.07 -0.37
CA ILE A 246 36.70 17.54 0.93
C ILE A 246 35.48 16.73 1.37
N THR A 247 35.11 16.87 2.64
CA THR A 247 33.89 16.27 3.19
C THR A 247 33.02 17.37 3.78
N VAL A 248 31.73 17.34 3.47
CA VAL A 248 30.72 18.22 4.08
C VAL A 248 29.89 17.38 5.05
N LYS A 249 29.71 17.86 6.28
CA LYS A 249 28.84 17.19 7.26
C LYS A 249 27.38 17.54 6.97
N ASN A 250 26.46 16.67 7.39
CA ASN A 250 25.02 16.89 7.25
C ASN A 250 24.62 18.28 7.77
N LEU A 251 24.27 19.17 6.85
CA LEU A 251 24.02 20.58 7.13
C LEU A 251 22.74 20.79 7.95
N ALA A 252 21.80 19.84 7.93
CA ALA A 252 20.58 19.93 8.73
C ALA A 252 20.87 19.99 10.24
N TYR A 253 22.01 19.47 10.70
CA TYR A 253 22.42 19.51 12.11
C TYR A 253 22.85 20.90 12.61
N PHE A 254 22.97 21.86 11.69
CA PHE A 254 23.51 23.20 11.95
C PHE A 254 22.46 24.29 11.76
N LEU A 255 21.19 23.90 11.67
CA LEU A 255 20.04 24.79 11.60
C LEU A 255 19.07 24.44 12.73
N ASP A 256 18.51 25.46 13.36
CA ASP A 256 17.50 25.36 14.41
C ASP A 256 16.11 25.27 13.75
N TRP A 257 15.57 24.05 13.67
CA TRP A 257 14.37 23.75 12.88
C TRP A 257 13.07 24.02 13.63
N ASP A 258 13.07 23.90 14.96
CA ASP A 258 11.89 24.11 15.78
C ASP A 258 11.86 25.47 16.52
N ASN A 259 12.92 26.27 16.34
CA ASN A 259 13.12 27.60 16.89
C ASN A 259 13.26 27.62 18.42
N ASP A 260 13.79 26.55 19.01
CA ASP A 260 14.05 26.48 20.44
C ASP A 260 15.35 27.19 20.86
N GLY A 261 16.14 27.66 19.89
CA GLY A 261 17.41 28.33 20.07
C GLY A 261 18.62 27.39 20.10
N ILE A 262 18.47 26.11 19.74
CA ILE A 262 19.53 25.10 19.79
C ILE A 262 19.54 24.25 18.51
N ALA A 263 20.44 24.54 17.58
CA ALA A 263 20.59 23.73 16.37
C ALA A 263 21.21 22.35 16.64
N GLY A 264 20.62 21.32 16.05
CA GLY A 264 21.12 19.94 16.06
C GLY A 264 20.60 19.09 17.23
N ASN A 265 19.46 19.46 17.82
CA ASN A 265 18.71 18.63 18.78
C ASN A 265 17.42 18.05 18.16
N GLU A 266 17.21 18.24 16.86
CA GLU A 266 15.98 17.91 16.13
C GLU A 266 16.12 16.72 15.18
N ILE A 267 17.35 16.27 14.93
CA ILE A 267 17.68 15.13 14.08
C ILE A 267 18.59 14.14 14.80
N LEU A 268 18.46 12.85 14.50
CA LEU A 268 19.23 11.79 15.14
C LEU A 268 20.72 11.91 14.80
N GLN A 269 21.56 11.77 15.81
CA GLN A 269 23.01 11.64 15.62
C GLN A 269 23.41 10.20 15.30
N GLU A 270 24.64 10.02 14.83
CA GLU A 270 25.17 8.70 14.49
C GLU A 270 25.13 7.76 15.72
N GLY A 271 24.38 6.65 15.60
CA GLY A 271 24.18 5.67 16.67
C GLY A 271 22.98 5.95 17.59
N GLU A 272 22.26 7.06 17.41
CA GLU A 272 20.99 7.32 18.08
C GLU A 272 19.83 6.64 17.36
N GLU A 273 18.83 6.18 18.12
CA GLU A 273 17.63 5.53 17.57
C GLU A 273 16.39 5.91 18.39
N VAL A 274 15.24 5.99 17.71
CA VAL A 274 13.94 6.10 18.37
C VAL A 274 13.45 4.70 18.73
N LYS A 275 13.13 4.48 20.00
CA LYS A 275 12.59 3.21 20.49
C LYS A 275 11.11 3.32 20.76
N LEU A 276 10.34 2.53 20.02
CA LEU A 276 8.93 2.29 20.30
C LEU A 276 8.81 1.13 21.31
N GLU A 277 7.98 1.30 22.34
CA GLU A 277 7.66 0.23 23.29
C GLU A 277 7.15 -1.04 22.60
N MET A 278 6.45 -0.88 21.46
CA MET A 278 6.02 -1.95 20.57
C MET A 278 5.91 -1.47 19.12
N THR A 279 6.02 -2.42 18.18
CA THR A 279 5.86 -2.18 16.74
C THR A 279 4.57 -2.79 16.18
N GLU A 280 3.88 -3.61 16.95
CA GLU A 280 2.56 -4.16 16.61
C GLU A 280 1.62 -4.11 17.82
N LEU A 281 0.43 -3.55 17.60
CA LEU A 281 -0.65 -3.44 18.57
C LEU A 281 -1.85 -4.26 18.09
N ASN A 282 -2.18 -5.31 18.85
CA ASN A 282 -3.37 -6.12 18.64
C ASN A 282 -4.52 -5.60 19.52
N VAL A 283 -5.68 -5.35 18.91
CA VAL A 283 -6.81 -4.62 19.48
C VAL A 283 -8.07 -5.46 19.34
N PRO A 284 -8.88 -5.66 20.41
CA PRO A 284 -10.15 -6.36 20.32
C PRO A 284 -11.16 -5.52 19.54
N ASN A 285 -12.27 -6.13 19.13
CA ASN A 285 -13.24 -5.48 18.25
C ASN A 285 -13.77 -4.15 18.80
N GLU A 286 -14.05 -4.07 20.10
CA GLU A 286 -14.64 -2.90 20.77
C GLU A 286 -13.74 -1.65 20.72
N GLY A 287 -12.50 -1.82 20.27
CA GLY A 287 -11.50 -0.76 20.26
C GLY A 287 -11.02 -0.45 21.68
N GLY A 288 -10.59 0.79 21.88
CA GLY A 288 -10.02 1.20 23.16
C GLY A 288 -9.05 2.36 23.02
N THR A 289 -8.47 2.76 24.15
CA THR A 289 -7.39 3.75 24.20
C THR A 289 -6.09 3.06 24.59
N TYR A 290 -5.10 3.17 23.72
CA TYR A 290 -3.78 2.58 23.88
C TYR A 290 -2.75 3.70 24.00
N THR A 291 -1.79 3.51 24.89
CA THR A 291 -0.67 4.44 25.06
C THR A 291 0.61 3.67 24.83
N ILE A 292 1.42 4.13 23.87
CA ILE A 292 2.69 3.52 23.52
C ILE A 292 3.78 4.53 23.89
N SER A 293 4.71 4.08 24.72
CA SER A 293 5.85 4.91 25.13
C SER A 293 6.88 4.97 24.00
N ILE A 294 7.33 6.17 23.68
CA ILE A 294 8.37 6.46 22.71
C ILE A 294 9.54 7.02 23.49
N SER A 295 10.68 6.32 23.45
CA SER A 295 11.95 6.87 23.92
C SER A 295 12.68 7.44 22.73
N SER A 296 12.80 8.76 22.69
CA SER A 296 13.47 9.48 21.61
C SER A 296 14.46 10.49 22.19
N PRO A 297 15.68 10.61 21.64
CA PRO A 297 16.61 11.68 22.00
C PRO A 297 16.23 13.03 21.36
N ILE A 298 15.33 13.02 20.37
CA ILE A 298 14.85 14.19 19.63
C ILE A 298 13.32 14.34 19.73
N PRO A 299 12.75 15.52 19.47
CA PRO A 299 11.31 15.69 19.23
C PRO A 299 10.81 14.82 18.07
N VAL A 300 9.57 14.33 18.16
CA VAL A 300 8.95 13.47 17.12
C VAL A 300 7.51 13.89 16.82
N TYR A 301 7.02 13.54 15.63
CA TYR A 301 5.74 14.01 15.08
C TYR A 301 4.90 12.89 14.45
N LEU A 302 3.59 13.11 14.35
CA LEU A 302 2.62 12.14 13.76
C LEU A 302 2.30 12.39 12.29
N GLU A 303 2.79 13.51 11.75
CA GLU A 303 2.64 13.95 10.38
C GLU A 303 3.96 14.55 9.90
N PRO A 304 4.32 14.38 8.61
CA PRO A 304 5.48 15.05 8.05
C PRO A 304 5.28 16.57 8.10
N LYS A 305 6.27 17.31 8.62
CA LYS A 305 6.23 18.78 8.68
C LYS A 305 6.86 19.46 7.46
N ALA A 306 7.79 18.79 6.77
CA ALA A 306 8.33 19.27 5.49
C ALA A 306 7.31 19.00 4.38
N ASN A 307 7.06 20.00 3.53
CA ASN A 307 6.17 19.90 2.36
C ASN A 307 6.67 18.80 1.40
N SER A 308 6.16 17.58 1.56
CA SER A 308 6.07 16.65 0.44
C SER A 308 4.95 17.14 -0.46
N ASP A 309 5.23 18.13 -1.32
CA ASP A 309 4.38 18.44 -2.46
C ASP A 309 4.42 17.26 -3.43
N ASN A 310 3.59 16.27 -3.13
CA ASN A 310 2.93 15.39 -4.09
C ASN A 310 1.84 14.63 -3.32
N PRO A 311 0.59 15.14 -3.29
CA PRO A 311 -0.52 14.22 -3.05
C PRO A 311 -0.46 13.15 -4.15
N PRO A 312 -0.73 11.87 -3.83
CA PRO A 312 -0.97 10.88 -4.87
C PRO A 312 -2.03 11.47 -5.79
N ILE A 313 -1.74 11.50 -7.10
CA ILE A 313 -2.75 11.80 -8.10
C ILE A 313 -3.85 10.77 -7.90
N ASP A 314 -4.98 11.19 -7.33
CA ASP A 314 -6.21 10.41 -7.35
C ASP A 314 -6.56 10.24 -8.82
N ALA A 315 -6.15 9.08 -9.35
CA ALA A 315 -6.60 8.58 -10.62
C ALA A 315 -8.10 8.35 -10.46
N ILE A 316 -8.93 9.29 -10.94
CA ILE A 316 -10.35 9.04 -11.14
C ILE A 316 -10.45 7.96 -12.22
N SER A 317 -10.50 6.72 -11.75
CA SER A 317 -10.68 5.50 -12.52
C SER A 317 -12.17 5.11 -12.52
N PRO A 318 -12.63 4.16 -13.34
CA PRO A 318 -14.03 3.69 -13.45
C PRO A 318 -14.63 3.05 -12.16
N GLU A 319 -14.20 3.49 -10.98
CA GLU A 319 -14.54 3.05 -9.62
C GLU A 319 -15.98 3.34 -9.19
N GLU A 320 -16.69 4.27 -9.84
CA GLU A 320 -18.06 4.63 -9.44
C GLU A 320 -19.04 3.44 -9.46
N PHE A 321 -18.81 2.42 -10.30
CA PHE A 321 -19.69 1.25 -10.38
C PHE A 321 -19.69 0.40 -9.10
N PHE A 322 -18.55 0.26 -8.41
CA PHE A 322 -18.40 -0.64 -7.25
C PHE A 322 -18.64 0.04 -5.90
N THR A 323 -19.13 1.27 -5.88
CA THR A 323 -19.38 2.05 -4.66
C THR A 323 -20.58 1.55 -3.83
N GLU A 324 -21.54 0.85 -4.46
CA GLU A 324 -22.77 0.34 -3.81
C GLU A 324 -22.82 -1.20 -3.73
N ILE A 325 -21.69 -1.86 -3.40
CA ILE A 325 -21.66 -3.32 -3.18
C ILE A 325 -22.59 -3.76 -2.04
N TYR A 326 -22.70 -2.93 -0.99
CA TYR A 326 -23.41 -3.25 0.25
C TYR A 326 -24.56 -2.27 0.54
N GLU A 327 -25.57 -2.73 1.28
CA GLU A 327 -26.66 -1.90 1.77
C GLU A 327 -26.23 -1.15 3.04
N ASN A 328 -26.26 0.19 3.01
CA ASN A 328 -26.07 1.08 4.16
C ASN A 328 -24.80 0.81 5.00
N ILE A 329 -23.61 0.79 4.38
CA ILE A 329 -22.37 0.71 5.16
C ILE A 329 -21.94 2.09 5.66
N SER A 330 -21.83 2.22 6.97
CA SER A 330 -20.98 3.21 7.62
C SER A 330 -19.56 2.66 7.75
N ASN A 331 -18.56 3.51 7.50
CA ASN A 331 -17.12 3.26 7.48
C ASN A 331 -16.68 1.99 8.24
N ALA A 332 -16.29 0.95 7.50
CA ALA A 332 -15.95 -0.38 8.04
C ALA A 332 -14.45 -0.62 8.23
N ASP A 333 -13.65 0.41 7.94
CA ASP A 333 -12.22 0.43 8.25
C ASP A 333 -11.97 0.93 9.67
N ILE A 334 -10.73 0.74 10.12
CA ILE A 334 -10.28 1.17 11.45
C ILE A 334 -10.45 2.68 11.57
N SER A 335 -11.35 3.09 12.47
CA SER A 335 -11.55 4.48 12.84
C SER A 335 -10.67 4.82 14.04
N MET A 336 -9.75 5.77 13.85
CA MET A 336 -8.69 6.07 14.80
C MET A 336 -8.49 7.57 15.00
N GLU A 337 -8.34 7.99 16.25
CA GLU A 337 -7.74 9.27 16.64
C GLU A 337 -6.33 9.01 17.20
N LYS A 338 -5.35 9.82 16.80
CA LYS A 338 -3.96 9.74 17.28
C LYS A 338 -3.52 11.08 17.87
N SER A 339 -2.81 11.04 18.99
CA SER A 339 -2.17 12.22 19.58
C SER A 339 -0.85 11.85 20.21
N LEU A 340 0.10 12.78 20.22
CA LEU A 340 1.42 12.60 20.80
C LEU A 340 1.68 13.69 21.84
N THR A 341 2.01 13.31 23.06
CA THR A 341 2.32 14.25 24.15
C THR A 341 3.35 13.63 25.07
N ASP A 342 4.42 14.36 25.39
CA ASP A 342 5.50 13.92 26.30
C ASP A 342 6.06 12.51 25.99
N GLY A 343 6.33 12.23 24.71
CA GLY A 343 6.85 10.93 24.27
C GLY A 343 5.85 9.77 24.38
N LYS A 344 4.55 10.05 24.56
CA LYS A 344 3.49 9.03 24.60
C LYS A 344 2.57 9.18 23.41
N LEU A 345 2.57 8.17 22.54
CA LEU A 345 1.60 8.03 21.46
C LEU A 345 0.31 7.46 22.03
N VAL A 346 -0.76 8.26 22.02
CA VAL A 346 -2.10 7.82 22.39
C VAL A 346 -2.88 7.52 21.11
N ILE A 347 -3.35 6.29 20.98
CA ILE A 347 -4.20 5.80 19.90
C ILE A 347 -5.57 5.47 20.48
N LYS A 348 -6.61 6.13 19.99
CA LYS A 348 -8.01 5.81 20.33
C LYS A 348 -8.69 5.18 19.13
N LEU A 349 -9.19 3.97 19.32
CA LEU A 349 -9.85 3.18 18.29
C LEU A 349 -11.31 3.03 18.66
N SER A 350 -12.19 3.29 17.70
CA SER A 350 -13.63 2.99 17.84
C SER A 350 -13.87 1.49 17.61
N PRO A 351 -15.04 0.96 18.01
CA PRO A 351 -15.45 -0.39 17.64
C PRO A 351 -15.37 -0.60 16.13
N LEU A 352 -14.79 -1.72 15.70
CA LEU A 352 -14.64 -2.04 14.29
C LEU A 352 -15.94 -2.68 13.76
N ASN A 353 -16.61 -2.01 12.83
CA ASN A 353 -17.80 -2.54 12.17
C ASN A 353 -17.42 -3.49 11.01
N SER A 354 -16.66 -4.54 11.31
CA SER A 354 -16.21 -5.56 10.36
C SER A 354 -16.26 -6.94 11.01
N LYS A 355 -16.65 -7.96 10.23
CA LYS A 355 -16.64 -9.37 10.66
C LYS A 355 -15.23 -9.97 10.69
N THR A 356 -14.33 -9.44 9.86
CA THR A 356 -12.93 -9.86 9.76
C THR A 356 -12.01 -8.81 10.36
N ALA A 357 -10.84 -9.25 10.83
CA ALA A 357 -9.82 -8.35 11.34
C ALA A 357 -9.29 -7.42 10.24
N LYS A 358 -8.97 -6.18 10.62
CA LYS A 358 -8.38 -5.16 9.74
C LYS A 358 -7.03 -4.70 10.29
N SER A 359 -6.20 -4.10 9.45
CA SER A 359 -4.91 -3.56 9.88
C SER A 359 -4.57 -2.22 9.24
N THR A 360 -3.91 -1.34 10.01
CA THR A 360 -3.37 -0.05 9.56
C THR A 360 -2.03 0.24 10.25
N SER A 361 -1.43 1.41 10.05
CA SER A 361 -0.18 1.79 10.73
C SER A 361 -0.13 3.27 11.10
N VAL A 362 0.50 3.57 12.23
CA VAL A 362 0.85 4.94 12.64
C VAL A 362 2.36 5.09 12.55
N THR A 363 2.82 5.96 11.65
CA THR A 363 4.23 6.29 11.46
C THR A 363 4.62 7.51 12.29
N ILE A 364 5.82 7.48 12.87
CA ILE A 364 6.45 8.56 13.61
C ILE A 364 7.53 9.20 12.73
N TYR A 365 7.61 10.52 12.72
CA TYR A 365 8.51 11.30 11.88
C TYR A 365 9.43 12.23 12.71
N ASP A 366 10.58 12.59 12.17
CA ASP A 366 11.37 13.75 12.63
C ASP A 366 10.82 15.07 12.09
N VAL A 367 11.45 16.19 12.43
CA VAL A 367 11.03 17.54 11.98
C VAL A 367 11.13 17.72 10.47
N LEU A 368 11.98 16.94 9.80
CA LEU A 368 12.20 16.97 8.35
C LEU A 368 11.27 16.01 7.59
N GLY A 369 10.43 15.25 8.29
CA GLY A 369 9.50 14.30 7.68
C GLY A 369 10.10 12.92 7.38
N ASN A 370 11.31 12.61 7.87
CA ASN A 370 11.87 11.26 7.75
C ASN A 370 11.16 10.31 8.72
N ALA A 371 10.81 9.12 8.24
CA ALA A 371 10.17 8.10 9.07
C ALA A 371 11.16 7.49 10.07
N LEU A 372 10.83 7.58 11.38
CA LEU A 372 11.64 7.08 12.49
C LEU A 372 11.18 5.71 12.99
N GLY A 373 9.95 5.30 12.66
CA GLY A 373 9.38 4.02 13.04
C GLY A 373 7.87 3.99 12.83
N SER A 374 7.26 2.80 12.88
CA SER A 374 5.81 2.65 12.77
C SER A 374 5.25 1.62 13.75
N VAL A 375 4.02 1.88 14.20
CA VAL A 375 3.22 0.92 14.96
C VAL A 375 2.14 0.38 14.03
N LYS A 376 2.22 -0.91 13.70
CA LYS A 376 1.16 -1.62 13.00
C LYS A 376 0.02 -1.90 13.97
N ILE A 377 -1.20 -1.58 13.58
CA ILE A 377 -2.42 -1.83 14.36
C ILE A 377 -3.18 -2.95 13.68
N VAL A 378 -3.54 -3.99 14.43
CA VAL A 378 -4.41 -5.07 13.97
C VAL A 378 -5.62 -5.10 14.90
N GLN A 379 -6.80 -4.78 14.37
CA GLN A 379 -8.04 -4.77 15.14
C GLN A 379 -8.91 -5.97 14.75
N GLU A 380 -9.32 -6.76 15.74
CA GLU A 380 -10.15 -7.94 15.56
C GLU A 380 -11.55 -7.56 15.02
N GLY A 381 -12.07 -8.39 14.13
CA GLY A 381 -13.46 -8.29 13.68
C GLY A 381 -14.42 -8.90 14.70
N ASP A 382 -15.70 -8.55 14.62
CA ASP A 382 -16.76 -9.16 15.40
C ASP A 382 -17.46 -10.25 14.58
N GLY A 383 -17.23 -11.50 14.97
CA GLY A 383 -17.82 -12.68 14.33
C GLY A 383 -19.36 -12.72 14.40
N ASP A 384 -19.96 -12.00 15.34
CA ASP A 384 -21.40 -11.94 15.58
C ASP A 384 -22.11 -10.85 14.76
N ILE A 385 -21.37 -9.97 14.06
CA ILE A 385 -21.96 -9.01 13.11
C ILE A 385 -22.63 -9.79 11.97
N SER A 386 -23.93 -9.52 11.78
CA SER A 386 -24.67 -10.02 10.63
C SER A 386 -24.04 -9.52 9.34
N LEU A 387 -23.87 -10.41 8.37
CA LEU A 387 -23.32 -10.02 7.07
C LEU A 387 -24.14 -8.86 6.49
N PRO A 388 -23.49 -7.80 5.99
CA PRO A 388 -24.22 -6.76 5.28
C PRO A 388 -24.97 -7.39 4.12
N LYS A 389 -26.13 -6.85 3.78
CA LYS A 389 -26.85 -7.25 2.58
C LYS A 389 -26.22 -6.62 1.36
N LEU A 390 -26.46 -7.20 0.19
CA LEU A 390 -26.05 -6.65 -1.10
C LEU A 390 -26.75 -5.30 -1.33
N GLY A 391 -25.94 -4.30 -1.63
CA GLY A 391 -26.37 -3.00 -2.16
C GLY A 391 -26.80 -3.10 -3.62
N LYS A 392 -27.05 -1.97 -4.26
CA LYS A 392 -27.56 -1.93 -5.64
C LYS A 392 -26.60 -2.61 -6.63
N THR A 393 -25.31 -2.27 -6.58
CA THR A 393 -24.29 -2.88 -7.46
C THR A 393 -24.13 -4.36 -7.13
N GLY A 394 -24.05 -4.71 -5.85
CA GLY A 394 -23.96 -6.10 -5.41
C GLY A 394 -25.09 -6.96 -5.98
N LYS A 395 -26.34 -6.47 -5.89
CA LYS A 395 -27.52 -7.14 -6.46
C LYS A 395 -27.45 -7.29 -7.98
N GLN A 396 -26.95 -6.28 -8.69
CA GLN A 396 -26.79 -6.33 -10.16
C GLN A 396 -25.74 -7.37 -10.58
N LEU A 397 -24.61 -7.43 -9.90
CA LEU A 397 -23.55 -8.42 -10.16
C LEU A 397 -24.05 -9.84 -9.87
N VAL A 398 -24.75 -10.03 -8.75
CA VAL A 398 -25.39 -11.31 -8.42
C VAL A 398 -26.42 -11.72 -9.47
N ALA A 399 -27.26 -10.80 -9.94
CA ALA A 399 -28.23 -11.09 -10.99
C ALA A 399 -27.53 -11.53 -12.30
N SER A 400 -26.44 -10.85 -12.67
CA SER A 400 -25.66 -11.20 -13.87
C SER A 400 -25.03 -12.59 -13.75
N MET A 401 -24.37 -12.89 -12.62
CA MET A 401 -23.77 -14.23 -12.44
C MET A 401 -24.85 -15.32 -12.35
N ALA A 402 -25.97 -15.04 -11.67
CA ALA A 402 -27.07 -16.00 -11.53
C ALA A 402 -27.68 -16.37 -12.89
N MET A 403 -27.84 -15.39 -13.78
CA MET A 403 -28.35 -15.61 -15.14
C MET A 403 -27.41 -16.49 -15.96
N ASP A 404 -26.10 -16.19 -15.96
CA ASP A 404 -25.11 -16.96 -16.71
C ASP A 404 -24.96 -18.39 -16.16
N ILE A 405 -25.00 -18.56 -14.83
CA ILE A 405 -25.04 -19.87 -14.16
C ILE A 405 -26.31 -20.64 -14.55
N ALA A 406 -27.47 -20.00 -14.48
CA ALA A 406 -28.75 -20.64 -14.79
C ALA A 406 -28.82 -21.12 -16.23
N GLN A 407 -28.39 -20.28 -17.19
CA GLN A 407 -28.34 -20.64 -18.60
C GLN A 407 -27.43 -21.86 -18.83
N SER A 408 -26.25 -21.86 -18.19
CA SER A 408 -25.29 -22.97 -18.29
C SER A 408 -25.90 -24.28 -17.80
N PHE A 409 -26.61 -24.27 -16.66
CA PHE A 409 -27.23 -25.47 -16.10
C PHE A 409 -28.44 -25.94 -16.90
N SER A 410 -29.25 -25.05 -17.45
CA SER A 410 -30.37 -25.42 -18.32
C SER A 410 -29.88 -26.07 -19.62
N GLU A 411 -28.82 -25.53 -20.22
CA GLU A 411 -28.20 -26.14 -21.40
C GLU A 411 -27.49 -27.46 -21.07
N LEU A 412 -26.84 -27.55 -19.90
CA LEU A 412 -26.26 -28.81 -19.44
C LEU A 412 -27.34 -29.89 -19.21
N ASN A 413 -28.53 -29.49 -18.77
CA ASN A 413 -29.64 -30.41 -18.66
C ASN A 413 -30.11 -30.96 -20.01
N LEU A 414 -30.08 -30.12 -21.05
CA LEU A 414 -30.35 -30.58 -22.39
C LEU A 414 -29.32 -31.64 -22.86
N ILE A 415 -28.06 -31.52 -22.44
CA ILE A 415 -27.03 -32.55 -22.66
C ILE A 415 -27.38 -33.86 -21.93
N GLU A 416 -27.83 -33.81 -20.66
CA GLU A 416 -28.28 -35.02 -19.96
C GLU A 416 -29.49 -35.68 -20.65
N GLN A 417 -30.43 -34.89 -21.18
CA GLN A 417 -31.53 -35.41 -21.99
C GLN A 417 -31.04 -36.10 -23.27
N TYR A 418 -29.98 -35.58 -23.91
CA TYR A 418 -29.37 -36.26 -25.07
C TYR A 418 -28.81 -37.62 -24.70
N TYR A 419 -28.11 -37.74 -23.57
CA TYR A 419 -27.64 -39.03 -23.06
C TYR A 419 -28.82 -39.94 -22.73
N HIS A 420 -29.79 -39.45 -21.97
CA HIS A 420 -30.95 -40.22 -21.50
C HIS A 420 -31.71 -40.88 -22.64
N TYR A 421 -32.00 -40.15 -23.71
CA TYR A 421 -32.75 -40.65 -24.88
C TYR A 421 -31.87 -41.19 -26.00
N ASN A 422 -30.58 -41.44 -25.75
CA ASN A 422 -29.64 -41.79 -26.81
C ASN A 422 -29.94 -43.15 -27.44
N LYS A 423 -30.34 -44.15 -26.65
CA LYS A 423 -30.67 -45.49 -27.19
C LYS A 423 -31.90 -45.46 -28.09
N GLU A 424 -32.86 -44.59 -27.78
CA GLU A 424 -34.12 -44.48 -28.49
C GLU A 424 -33.99 -43.60 -29.75
N ALA A 425 -33.16 -42.56 -29.72
CA ALA A 425 -33.12 -41.54 -30.78
C ALA A 425 -31.71 -41.16 -31.30
N ASN A 426 -30.65 -41.80 -30.82
CA ASN A 426 -29.25 -41.56 -31.19
C ASN A 426 -28.85 -40.07 -31.10
N LEU A 427 -29.27 -39.39 -30.03
CA LEU A 427 -29.13 -37.94 -29.89
C LEU A 427 -27.69 -37.49 -29.64
N VAL A 428 -26.88 -38.31 -28.97
CA VAL A 428 -25.52 -37.92 -28.59
C VAL A 428 -24.64 -37.69 -29.82
N SER A 429 -24.71 -38.58 -30.82
CA SER A 429 -23.93 -38.40 -32.06
C SER A 429 -24.42 -37.22 -32.91
N GLN A 430 -25.71 -36.86 -32.80
CA GLN A 430 -26.33 -35.77 -33.56
C GLN A 430 -26.06 -34.39 -32.96
N TYR A 431 -25.93 -34.30 -31.63
CA TYR A 431 -25.91 -33.02 -30.92
C TYR A 431 -24.67 -32.80 -30.03
N ILE A 432 -23.75 -33.77 -29.91
CA ILE A 432 -22.52 -33.63 -29.13
C ILE A 432 -21.29 -33.85 -30.03
N TYR A 433 -20.74 -32.75 -30.54
CA TYR A 433 -19.54 -32.67 -31.37
C TYR A 433 -18.85 -31.29 -31.18
N PRO A 434 -17.56 -31.11 -31.53
CA PRO A 434 -16.77 -29.92 -31.17
C PRO A 434 -17.34 -28.57 -31.64
N SER A 435 -17.91 -28.50 -32.85
CA SER A 435 -18.49 -27.28 -33.40
C SER A 435 -19.97 -27.08 -33.04
N CYS A 436 -20.53 -27.90 -32.15
CA CYS A 436 -21.91 -27.77 -31.72
C CYS A 436 -22.11 -26.48 -30.89
N SER A 437 -23.15 -25.71 -31.25
CA SER A 437 -23.49 -24.47 -30.55
C SER A 437 -23.78 -24.69 -29.06
N SER A 438 -24.49 -25.76 -28.69
CA SER A 438 -24.81 -26.06 -27.29
C SER A 438 -23.56 -26.32 -26.45
N VAL A 439 -22.58 -27.07 -26.97
CA VAL A 439 -21.31 -27.32 -26.26
C VAL A 439 -20.53 -26.01 -26.07
N ASN A 440 -20.47 -25.18 -27.12
CA ASN A 440 -19.81 -23.88 -27.06
C ASN A 440 -20.50 -22.91 -26.09
N SER A 441 -21.84 -22.88 -26.08
CA SER A 441 -22.62 -21.99 -25.22
C SER A 441 -22.45 -22.34 -23.74
N ILE A 442 -22.51 -23.62 -23.36
CA ILE A 442 -22.31 -24.02 -21.96
C ILE A 442 -20.92 -23.62 -21.48
N TRP A 443 -19.89 -23.93 -22.27
CA TRP A 443 -18.50 -23.55 -21.96
C TRP A 443 -18.37 -22.03 -21.79
N SER A 444 -18.86 -21.26 -22.77
CA SER A 444 -18.77 -19.80 -22.78
C SER A 444 -19.50 -19.18 -21.59
N ASN A 445 -20.71 -19.67 -21.26
CA ASN A 445 -21.53 -19.15 -20.19
C ASN A 445 -20.93 -19.46 -18.81
N PHE A 446 -20.36 -20.65 -18.60
CA PHE A 446 -19.64 -20.96 -17.36
C PHE A 446 -18.44 -20.02 -17.15
N TYR A 447 -17.61 -19.81 -18.18
CA TYR A 447 -16.47 -18.89 -18.07
C TYR A 447 -16.88 -17.42 -17.94
N LYS A 448 -18.00 -17.01 -18.55
CA LYS A 448 -18.57 -15.67 -18.38
C LYS A 448 -19.05 -15.45 -16.94
N ALA A 449 -19.77 -16.40 -16.38
CA ALA A 449 -20.14 -16.37 -14.96
C ALA A 449 -18.91 -16.37 -14.05
N ASN A 450 -17.90 -17.20 -14.34
CA ASN A 450 -16.66 -17.22 -13.57
C ASN A 450 -15.94 -15.86 -13.61
N ARG A 451 -15.87 -15.20 -14.76
CA ARG A 451 -15.30 -13.85 -14.89
C ARG A 451 -16.04 -12.85 -13.98
N THR A 452 -17.37 -12.89 -13.96
CA THR A 452 -18.17 -12.02 -13.09
C THR A 452 -17.91 -12.32 -11.62
N ILE A 453 -17.82 -13.60 -11.23
CA ILE A 453 -17.49 -14.01 -9.86
C ILE A 453 -16.10 -13.55 -9.46
N MET A 454 -15.06 -13.74 -10.29
CA MET A 454 -13.69 -13.31 -9.97
C MET A 454 -13.58 -11.80 -9.85
N MET A 455 -14.20 -11.04 -10.76
CA MET A 455 -14.21 -9.59 -10.70
C MET A 455 -14.94 -9.08 -9.44
N PHE A 456 -16.10 -9.67 -9.12
CA PHE A 456 -16.84 -9.28 -7.92
C PHE A 456 -16.06 -9.66 -6.66
N LYS A 457 -15.48 -10.86 -6.61
CA LYS A 457 -14.63 -11.32 -5.51
C LYS A 457 -13.45 -10.40 -5.24
N GLU A 458 -12.75 -9.94 -6.28
CA GLU A 458 -11.64 -8.99 -6.18
C GLU A 458 -12.11 -7.64 -5.63
N LYS A 459 -13.15 -7.04 -6.22
CA LYS A 459 -13.68 -5.74 -5.77
C LYS A 459 -14.31 -5.76 -4.39
N GLU A 460 -14.88 -6.89 -4.00
CA GLU A 460 -15.38 -7.11 -2.65
C GLU A 460 -14.24 -7.25 -1.63
N ALA A 461 -13.12 -7.89 -2.01
CA ALA A 461 -11.93 -8.01 -1.16
C ALA A 461 -11.21 -6.68 -0.92
N GLU A 462 -11.23 -5.79 -1.91
CA GLU A 462 -10.75 -4.40 -1.77
C GLU A 462 -11.59 -3.58 -0.77
N GLN A 463 -12.82 -4.02 -0.46
CA GLN A 463 -13.71 -3.38 0.50
C GLN A 463 -13.78 -4.16 1.83
N LEU A 464 -14.85 -4.92 2.11
CA LEU A 464 -14.95 -5.65 3.38
C LEU A 464 -14.32 -7.04 3.34
N GLY A 465 -14.30 -7.70 2.18
CA GLY A 465 -13.80 -9.07 2.06
C GLY A 465 -14.62 -10.12 2.83
N VAL A 466 -15.90 -9.85 3.11
CA VAL A 466 -16.77 -10.71 3.92
C VAL A 466 -17.57 -11.72 3.10
N TYR A 467 -17.57 -11.62 1.77
CA TYR A 467 -18.31 -12.53 0.88
C TYR A 467 -17.44 -13.60 0.19
N GLN A 468 -16.15 -13.63 0.48
CA GLN A 468 -15.16 -14.48 -0.21
C GLN A 468 -15.56 -15.96 -0.27
N GLU A 469 -16.07 -16.51 0.84
CA GLU A 469 -16.46 -17.91 0.89
C GLU A 469 -17.74 -18.23 0.09
N TYR A 470 -18.65 -17.27 -0.09
CA TYR A 470 -19.81 -17.45 -0.97
C TYR A 470 -19.37 -17.58 -2.43
N PHE A 471 -18.44 -16.72 -2.88
CA PHE A 471 -17.86 -16.82 -4.22
C PHE A 471 -17.15 -18.16 -4.45
N ASN A 472 -16.41 -18.65 -3.45
CA ASN A 472 -15.74 -19.95 -3.50
C ASN A 472 -16.73 -21.11 -3.77
N VAL A 473 -17.90 -21.09 -3.13
CA VAL A 473 -18.92 -22.13 -3.34
C VAL A 473 -19.54 -22.04 -4.73
N PHE A 474 -19.82 -20.84 -5.25
CA PHE A 474 -20.30 -20.68 -6.63
C PHE A 474 -19.26 -21.15 -7.65
N SER A 475 -17.98 -20.79 -7.48
CA SER A 475 -16.89 -21.30 -8.31
C SER A 475 -16.79 -22.83 -8.22
N ALA A 476 -16.89 -23.41 -7.03
CA ALA A 476 -16.89 -24.87 -6.85
C ALA A 476 -18.06 -25.54 -7.57
N MET A 477 -19.25 -24.94 -7.53
CA MET A 477 -20.43 -25.44 -8.23
C MET A 477 -20.19 -25.51 -9.74
N GLN A 478 -19.61 -24.47 -10.34
CA GLN A 478 -19.31 -24.44 -11.77
C GLN A 478 -18.21 -25.42 -12.14
N TYR A 479 -17.04 -25.33 -11.48
CA TYR A 479 -15.89 -26.14 -11.83
C TYR A 479 -16.10 -27.62 -11.55
N TYR A 480 -16.86 -28.00 -10.52
CA TYR A 480 -17.25 -29.41 -10.34
C TYR A 480 -17.97 -29.94 -11.59
N ASN A 481 -18.98 -29.23 -12.08
CA ASN A 481 -19.74 -29.65 -13.25
C ASN A 481 -18.90 -29.63 -14.53
N MET A 482 -18.05 -28.61 -14.70
CA MET A 482 -17.14 -28.56 -15.84
C MET A 482 -16.16 -29.72 -15.84
N VAL A 483 -15.58 -30.06 -14.70
CA VAL A 483 -14.65 -31.19 -14.57
C VAL A 483 -15.36 -32.52 -14.80
N VAL A 484 -16.57 -32.70 -14.27
CA VAL A 484 -17.39 -33.90 -14.54
C VAL A 484 -17.63 -34.09 -16.04
N MET A 485 -17.83 -32.99 -16.78
CA MET A 485 -18.20 -33.04 -18.20
C MET A 485 -17.00 -33.04 -19.15
N TRP A 486 -15.94 -32.27 -18.88
CA TRP A 486 -14.79 -32.10 -19.78
C TRP A 486 -13.47 -32.65 -19.24
N GLY A 487 -13.40 -33.03 -17.97
CA GLY A 487 -12.16 -33.44 -17.31
C GLY A 487 -11.29 -32.25 -16.99
N ASP A 488 -10.05 -32.23 -17.47
CA ASP A 488 -9.15 -31.09 -17.27
C ASP A 488 -9.73 -29.85 -17.97
N VAL A 489 -9.71 -28.67 -17.34
CA VAL A 489 -10.24 -27.42 -17.89
C VAL A 489 -9.38 -26.25 -17.44
N PRO A 490 -9.35 -25.11 -18.17
CA PRO A 490 -8.71 -23.90 -17.66
C PRO A 490 -9.29 -23.51 -16.28
N TYR A 491 -8.43 -23.47 -15.26
CA TYR A 491 -8.84 -23.09 -13.91
C TYR A 491 -8.47 -21.64 -13.64
N ILE A 492 -9.46 -20.76 -13.68
CA ILE A 492 -9.31 -19.30 -13.56
C ILE A 492 -9.88 -18.89 -12.19
N ASN A 493 -9.00 -18.82 -11.19
CA ASN A 493 -9.31 -18.42 -9.81
C ASN A 493 -8.77 -17.00 -9.47
N PHE A 494 -8.53 -16.19 -10.50
CA PHE A 494 -8.04 -14.82 -10.46
C PHE A 494 -8.73 -13.99 -11.54
N VAL A 495 -8.60 -12.65 -11.51
CA VAL A 495 -9.03 -11.79 -12.60
C VAL A 495 -7.94 -11.79 -13.68
N PRO A 496 -8.19 -12.39 -14.87
CA PRO A 496 -7.15 -12.49 -15.88
C PRO A 496 -6.89 -11.14 -16.56
N ASP A 497 -5.62 -10.81 -16.80
CA ASP A 497 -5.24 -9.74 -17.73
C ASP A 497 -5.82 -10.04 -19.12
N MET A 498 -6.48 -9.06 -19.73
CA MET A 498 -7.08 -9.18 -21.07
C MET A 498 -6.07 -9.64 -22.13
N ASN A 499 -4.79 -9.31 -21.97
CA ASN A 499 -3.74 -9.74 -22.90
C ASN A 499 -3.29 -11.20 -22.67
N ALA A 500 -3.49 -11.76 -21.47
CA ALA A 500 -3.07 -13.10 -21.08
C ALA A 500 -4.19 -14.15 -21.15
N ALA A 501 -5.46 -13.73 -21.21
CA ALA A 501 -6.63 -14.61 -21.13
C ALA A 501 -6.67 -15.71 -22.22
N PHE A 502 -6.06 -15.48 -23.38
CA PHE A 502 -6.05 -16.42 -24.52
C PHE A 502 -4.96 -17.51 -24.45
N ASN A 503 -4.10 -17.50 -23.42
CA ASN A 503 -2.98 -18.44 -23.25
C ASN A 503 -3.12 -19.37 -22.04
N ILE A 504 -4.30 -19.45 -21.42
CA ILE A 504 -4.52 -20.28 -20.24
C ILE A 504 -4.69 -21.74 -20.66
N SER A 505 -3.78 -22.60 -20.20
CA SER A 505 -3.82 -24.04 -20.44
C SER A 505 -4.82 -24.74 -19.53
N ARG A 506 -5.21 -25.98 -19.87
CA ARG A 506 -6.05 -26.82 -19.03
C ARG A 506 -5.30 -27.20 -17.75
N THR A 507 -5.95 -27.02 -16.60
CA THR A 507 -5.45 -27.48 -15.31
C THR A 507 -5.93 -28.91 -15.06
N PRO A 508 -5.07 -29.82 -14.58
CA PRO A 508 -5.48 -31.19 -14.26
C PRO A 508 -6.63 -31.21 -13.26
N GLN A 509 -7.63 -32.08 -13.51
CA GLN A 509 -8.79 -32.30 -12.64
C GLN A 509 -8.39 -32.46 -11.16
N LYS A 510 -7.30 -33.21 -10.90
CA LYS A 510 -6.83 -33.49 -9.54
C LYS A 510 -6.51 -32.22 -8.78
N ASP A 511 -5.86 -31.26 -9.44
CA ASP A 511 -5.39 -30.02 -8.82
C ASP A 511 -6.57 -29.08 -8.60
N ILE A 512 -7.51 -29.01 -9.55
CA ILE A 512 -8.77 -28.28 -9.40
C ILE A 512 -9.53 -28.79 -8.18
N PHE A 513 -9.76 -30.10 -8.08
CA PHE A 513 -10.48 -30.66 -6.93
C PHE A 513 -9.76 -30.47 -5.60
N ALA A 514 -8.44 -30.50 -5.56
CA ALA A 514 -7.70 -30.21 -4.33
C ALA A 514 -7.99 -28.79 -3.82
N ASP A 515 -7.96 -27.79 -4.70
CA ASP A 515 -8.26 -26.40 -4.34
C ASP A 515 -9.74 -26.21 -3.94
N LEU A 516 -10.67 -26.77 -4.74
CA LEU A 516 -12.10 -26.69 -4.45
C LEU A 516 -12.45 -27.34 -3.09
N LYS A 517 -11.85 -28.49 -2.74
CA LYS A 517 -12.08 -29.12 -1.43
C LYS A 517 -11.66 -28.20 -0.29
N SER A 518 -10.46 -27.62 -0.36
CA SER A 518 -9.96 -26.72 0.69
C SER A 518 -10.85 -25.49 0.86
N ASN A 519 -11.30 -24.89 -0.25
CA ASN A 519 -12.18 -23.73 -0.21
C ASN A 519 -13.59 -24.07 0.30
N LEU A 520 -14.13 -25.24 -0.05
CA LEU A 520 -15.42 -25.70 0.48
C LEU A 520 -15.38 -26.01 1.98
N GLU A 521 -14.27 -26.53 2.51
CA GLU A 521 -14.09 -26.77 3.96
C GLU A 521 -14.11 -25.46 4.76
N LYS A 522 -13.46 -24.40 4.23
CA LYS A 522 -13.53 -23.05 4.79
C LYS A 522 -14.96 -22.50 4.73
N ALA A 523 -15.61 -22.63 3.58
CA ALA A 523 -16.99 -22.20 3.40
C ALA A 523 -17.96 -22.91 4.37
N ILE A 524 -17.83 -24.22 4.59
CA ILE A 524 -18.65 -24.96 5.56
C ILE A 524 -18.49 -24.41 6.99
N SER A 525 -17.29 -23.92 7.34
CA SER A 525 -17.00 -23.33 8.65
C SER A 525 -17.55 -21.90 8.78
N TYR A 526 -17.75 -21.19 7.67
CA TYR A 526 -18.14 -19.78 7.63
C TYR A 526 -19.64 -19.56 7.38
N LEU A 527 -20.26 -20.37 6.51
CA LEU A 527 -21.65 -20.19 6.07
C LEU A 527 -22.67 -20.56 7.16
N GLU A 528 -23.81 -19.89 7.12
CA GLU A 528 -24.90 -20.09 8.07
C GLU A 528 -25.56 -21.47 7.93
N GLU A 529 -25.89 -22.08 9.07
CA GLU A 529 -26.68 -23.30 9.18
C GLU A 529 -28.18 -22.95 9.04
N LYS A 530 -28.66 -22.87 7.80
CA LYS A 530 -30.05 -22.53 7.48
C LYS A 530 -30.57 -23.30 6.28
N LYS A 531 -31.89 -23.32 6.10
CA LYS A 531 -32.50 -23.75 4.84
C LYS A 531 -32.08 -22.80 3.71
N ASN A 532 -31.62 -23.36 2.59
CA ASN A 532 -31.27 -22.59 1.40
C ASN A 532 -32.51 -22.18 0.58
N GLU A 533 -32.51 -20.97 0.00
CA GLU A 533 -33.63 -20.43 -0.77
C GLU A 533 -33.18 -19.74 -2.06
N SER A 534 -32.88 -20.52 -3.11
CA SER A 534 -32.36 -19.97 -4.38
C SER A 534 -33.43 -19.54 -5.40
N LEU A 535 -34.71 -19.78 -5.11
CA LEU A 535 -35.83 -19.43 -6.01
C LEU A 535 -36.61 -18.18 -5.57
N SER A 536 -36.13 -17.50 -4.55
CA SER A 536 -36.63 -16.18 -4.13
C SER A 536 -36.33 -15.12 -5.19
N ASN A 537 -37.13 -14.04 -5.20
CA ASN A 537 -36.88 -12.87 -6.05
C ASN A 537 -35.86 -11.90 -5.43
N ASP A 538 -35.38 -12.15 -4.21
CA ASP A 538 -34.31 -11.36 -3.58
C ASP A 538 -32.94 -11.95 -3.96
N ALA A 539 -32.08 -11.12 -4.54
CA ALA A 539 -30.71 -11.50 -4.87
C ALA A 539 -29.88 -11.87 -3.62
N ASN A 540 -30.24 -11.36 -2.43
CA ASN A 540 -29.61 -11.77 -1.18
C ASN A 540 -29.89 -13.24 -0.86
N ASP A 541 -31.11 -13.70 -1.05
CA ASP A 541 -31.49 -15.10 -0.77
C ASP A 541 -30.75 -16.07 -1.73
N PHE A 542 -30.58 -15.66 -2.99
CA PHE A 542 -29.79 -16.42 -3.96
C PHE A 542 -28.30 -16.46 -3.62
N PHE A 543 -27.71 -15.32 -3.24
CA PHE A 543 -26.27 -15.19 -3.02
C PHE A 543 -25.80 -15.77 -1.68
N PHE A 544 -26.54 -15.51 -0.61
CA PHE A 544 -26.23 -16.01 0.73
C PHE A 544 -26.71 -17.45 0.90
N ILE A 545 -26.09 -18.33 0.14
CA ILE A 545 -26.35 -19.76 0.16
C ILE A 545 -26.04 -20.36 1.53
N SER A 546 -26.73 -21.46 1.85
CA SER A 546 -26.52 -22.15 3.11
C SER A 546 -25.31 -23.07 3.10
N LYS A 547 -24.88 -23.46 4.29
CA LYS A 547 -23.84 -24.46 4.52
C LYS A 547 -24.11 -25.79 3.82
N ASP A 548 -25.38 -26.18 3.66
CA ASP A 548 -25.75 -27.44 3.00
C ASP A 548 -25.39 -27.47 1.52
N VAL A 549 -25.43 -26.33 0.82
CA VAL A 549 -24.98 -26.23 -0.58
C VAL A 549 -23.50 -26.58 -0.68
N ALA A 550 -22.68 -26.07 0.24
CA ALA A 550 -21.24 -26.37 0.31
C ALA A 550 -20.98 -27.84 0.69
N ARG A 551 -21.74 -28.39 1.65
CA ARG A 551 -21.65 -29.83 2.04
C ARG A 551 -21.94 -30.76 0.86
N ILE A 552 -22.97 -30.47 0.06
CA ILE A 552 -23.32 -31.29 -1.11
C ILE A 552 -22.21 -31.25 -2.15
N LEU A 553 -21.69 -30.07 -2.48
CA LEU A 553 -20.60 -29.93 -3.45
C LEU A 553 -19.34 -30.67 -2.99
N LEU A 554 -18.99 -30.58 -1.72
CA LEU A 554 -17.84 -31.28 -1.17
C LEU A 554 -18.06 -32.81 -1.17
N ALA A 555 -19.24 -33.27 -0.79
CA ALA A 555 -19.62 -34.68 -0.87
C ALA A 555 -19.57 -35.20 -2.31
N ASN A 556 -20.02 -34.41 -3.28
CA ASN A 556 -19.96 -34.74 -4.70
C ASN A 556 -18.52 -34.93 -5.20
N ILE A 557 -17.60 -34.03 -4.82
CA ILE A 557 -16.17 -34.18 -5.15
C ILE A 557 -15.59 -35.44 -4.48
N TYR A 558 -15.90 -35.67 -3.20
CA TYR A 558 -15.46 -36.88 -2.50
C TYR A 558 -15.98 -38.16 -3.16
N MET A 559 -17.26 -38.24 -3.53
CA MET A 559 -17.82 -39.38 -4.25
C MET A 559 -17.16 -39.58 -5.62
N TYR A 560 -16.87 -38.49 -6.33
CA TYR A 560 -16.19 -38.55 -7.63
C TYR A 560 -14.74 -39.06 -7.50
N GLN A 561 -14.07 -38.79 -6.38
CA GLN A 561 -12.75 -39.31 -6.04
C GLN A 561 -12.77 -40.66 -5.31
N ALA A 562 -13.95 -41.30 -5.20
CA ALA A 562 -14.18 -42.55 -4.47
C ALA A 562 -13.87 -42.49 -2.95
N GLU A 563 -13.85 -41.29 -2.36
CA GLU A 563 -13.67 -41.03 -0.93
C GLU A 563 -15.03 -41.08 -0.17
N TYR A 564 -15.77 -42.19 -0.33
CA TYR A 564 -17.15 -42.33 0.13
C TYR A 564 -17.35 -42.19 1.64
N GLY A 565 -16.35 -42.49 2.45
CA GLY A 565 -16.43 -42.31 3.91
C GLY A 565 -16.49 -40.85 4.36
N LEU A 566 -15.90 -39.92 3.59
CA LEU A 566 -15.98 -38.48 3.86
C LEU A 566 -17.30 -37.90 3.34
N ALA A 567 -17.73 -38.32 2.15
CA ALA A 567 -19.03 -37.94 1.59
C ALA A 567 -20.20 -38.39 2.48
N GLU A 568 -20.15 -39.62 3.02
CA GLU A 568 -21.19 -40.15 3.92
C GLU A 568 -21.46 -39.22 5.10
N LYS A 569 -20.40 -38.70 5.74
CA LYS A 569 -20.52 -37.81 6.90
C LYS A 569 -21.24 -36.50 6.55
N LEU A 570 -20.80 -35.85 5.47
CA LEU A 570 -21.39 -34.59 5.02
C LEU A 570 -22.87 -34.73 4.63
N LEU A 571 -23.23 -35.82 3.95
CA LEU A 571 -24.61 -36.10 3.57
C LEU A 571 -25.47 -36.44 4.80
N SER A 572 -24.93 -37.19 5.76
CA SER A 572 -25.59 -37.46 7.03
C SER A 572 -25.87 -36.19 7.83
N ASP A 573 -24.94 -35.23 7.83
CA ASP A 573 -25.14 -33.94 8.51
C ASP A 573 -26.35 -33.20 7.92
N ILE A 574 -26.47 -33.14 6.58
CA ILE A 574 -27.61 -32.51 5.90
C ILE A 574 -28.93 -33.20 6.29
N ILE A 575 -28.96 -34.53 6.30
CA ILE A 575 -30.15 -35.32 6.69
C ILE A 575 -30.55 -35.00 8.14
N SER A 576 -29.58 -34.76 9.02
CA SER A 576 -29.82 -34.48 10.43
C SER A 576 -30.36 -33.08 10.73
N THR A 577 -30.23 -32.12 9.80
CA THR A 577 -30.71 -30.73 10.00
C THR A 577 -32.22 -30.64 10.13
N GLY A 578 -32.96 -31.53 9.45
CA GLY A 578 -34.42 -31.50 9.39
C GLY A 578 -34.99 -30.36 8.53
N PHE A 579 -34.17 -29.63 7.77
CA PHE A 579 -34.64 -28.55 6.89
C PHE A 579 -35.39 -29.03 5.64
N TYR A 580 -35.20 -30.29 5.27
CA TYR A 580 -35.71 -30.88 4.03
C TYR A 580 -36.44 -32.19 4.31
N GLU A 581 -37.45 -32.48 3.51
CA GLU A 581 -38.29 -33.67 3.67
C GLU A 581 -38.60 -34.27 2.30
N LEU A 582 -38.61 -35.60 2.20
CA LEU A 582 -39.06 -36.28 0.99
C LEU A 582 -40.56 -36.04 0.77
N ASP A 583 -40.94 -35.82 -0.48
CA ASP A 583 -42.33 -35.73 -0.93
C ASP A 583 -42.56 -36.55 -2.21
N SER A 584 -43.74 -36.46 -2.81
CA SER A 584 -44.11 -37.21 -4.02
C SER A 584 -43.59 -36.60 -5.32
N SER A 585 -42.75 -35.57 -5.29
CA SER A 585 -42.25 -34.88 -6.49
C SER A 585 -41.40 -35.80 -7.35
N ASN A 586 -41.58 -35.76 -8.66
CA ASN A 586 -40.73 -36.49 -9.59
C ASN A 586 -40.05 -35.50 -10.54
N TYR A 587 -38.71 -35.39 -10.48
CA TYR A 587 -37.96 -34.45 -11.33
C TYR A 587 -37.73 -34.96 -12.75
N ASN A 588 -38.40 -36.04 -13.18
CA ASN A 588 -38.67 -36.33 -14.59
C ASN A 588 -39.97 -35.67 -15.09
N ASP A 589 -40.87 -35.29 -14.18
CA ASP A 589 -42.17 -34.75 -14.55
C ASP A 589 -42.10 -33.23 -14.75
N LYS A 590 -42.57 -32.77 -15.91
CA LYS A 590 -42.61 -31.34 -16.25
C LYS A 590 -43.49 -30.53 -15.30
N GLU A 591 -44.51 -31.17 -14.70
CA GLU A 591 -45.39 -30.55 -13.71
C GLU A 591 -44.63 -30.18 -12.43
N THR A 592 -43.71 -31.02 -11.97
CA THR A 592 -42.83 -30.70 -10.83
C THR A 592 -41.99 -29.47 -11.12
N ILE A 593 -41.36 -29.41 -12.31
CA ILE A 593 -40.55 -28.25 -12.73
C ILE A 593 -41.39 -26.97 -12.86
N THR A 594 -42.58 -27.07 -13.43
CA THR A 594 -43.53 -25.96 -13.56
C THR A 594 -44.04 -25.49 -12.19
N GLY A 595 -44.26 -26.42 -11.25
CA GLY A 595 -44.64 -26.14 -9.88
C GLY A 595 -43.56 -25.33 -9.15
N LEU A 596 -42.29 -25.74 -9.25
CA LEU A 596 -41.17 -24.99 -8.68
C LEU A 596 -41.01 -23.60 -9.31
N TRP A 597 -41.27 -23.47 -10.61
CA TRP A 597 -41.21 -22.18 -11.30
C TRP A 597 -42.25 -21.21 -10.73
N ASN A 598 -43.49 -21.66 -10.59
CA ASN A 598 -44.59 -20.82 -10.13
C ASN A 598 -44.60 -20.55 -8.63
N ASN A 599 -44.19 -21.53 -7.81
CA ASN A 599 -44.44 -21.53 -6.38
C ASN A 599 -43.17 -21.35 -5.52
N GLY A 600 -41.97 -21.39 -6.11
CA GLY A 600 -40.71 -21.32 -5.37
C GLY A 600 -40.23 -22.69 -4.86
N SER A 601 -39.31 -22.67 -3.90
CA SER A 601 -38.66 -23.88 -3.36
C SER A 601 -39.67 -24.81 -2.69
N GLY A 602 -39.67 -26.08 -3.09
CA GLY A 602 -40.45 -27.13 -2.44
C GLY A 602 -39.81 -27.65 -1.15
N LYS A 603 -40.35 -28.73 -0.59
CA LYS A 603 -39.79 -29.41 0.59
C LYS A 603 -38.43 -30.06 0.33
N GLU A 604 -38.19 -30.46 -0.91
CA GLU A 604 -36.96 -31.12 -1.34
C GLU A 604 -35.96 -30.19 -2.03
N THR A 605 -36.34 -28.96 -2.39
CA THR A 605 -35.47 -28.07 -3.14
C THR A 605 -34.38 -27.50 -2.23
N ILE A 606 -33.12 -27.80 -2.54
CA ILE A 606 -31.96 -27.23 -1.85
C ILE A 606 -31.39 -26.09 -2.67
N PHE A 607 -31.04 -26.35 -3.94
CA PHE A 607 -30.56 -25.31 -4.85
C PHE A 607 -31.10 -25.55 -6.25
N ALA A 608 -31.67 -24.51 -6.84
CA ALA A 608 -32.25 -24.51 -8.17
C ALA A 608 -32.01 -23.18 -8.88
N THR A 609 -31.88 -23.22 -10.20
CA THR A 609 -31.68 -22.04 -11.04
C THR A 609 -32.86 -21.83 -11.98
N ARG A 610 -33.13 -20.56 -12.32
CA ARG A 610 -34.16 -20.16 -13.28
C ARG A 610 -33.54 -19.43 -14.47
N SER A 611 -33.90 -19.86 -15.67
CA SER A 611 -33.52 -19.25 -16.95
C SER A 611 -34.73 -19.15 -17.87
N GLU A 612 -34.54 -18.56 -19.05
CA GLU A 612 -35.53 -18.67 -20.12
C GLU A 612 -35.60 -20.13 -20.62
N SER A 613 -36.81 -20.64 -20.85
CA SER A 613 -37.01 -21.95 -21.48
C SER A 613 -36.65 -21.88 -22.96
N GLY A 614 -36.01 -22.94 -23.47
CA GLY A 614 -35.88 -23.15 -24.90
C GLY A 614 -37.17 -23.67 -25.53
N GLU A 615 -37.23 -23.60 -26.87
CA GLU A 615 -38.31 -24.20 -27.63
C GLU A 615 -38.22 -25.74 -27.57
N PRO A 616 -39.29 -26.44 -27.10
CA PRO A 616 -39.29 -27.90 -27.06
C PRO A 616 -39.21 -28.52 -28.46
N ARG A 617 -38.39 -29.56 -28.59
CA ARG A 617 -38.27 -30.36 -29.82
C ARG A 617 -38.83 -31.75 -29.56
N THR A 618 -39.81 -32.15 -30.35
CA THR A 618 -40.49 -33.45 -30.21
C THR A 618 -40.22 -34.35 -31.41
N ARG A 619 -39.83 -35.60 -31.13
CA ARG A 619 -39.69 -36.67 -32.13
C ARG A 619 -40.29 -37.96 -31.57
N GLY A 620 -41.44 -38.37 -32.11
CA GLY A 620 -42.21 -39.48 -31.56
C GLY A 620 -42.65 -39.16 -30.12
N ASN A 621 -42.33 -40.04 -29.18
CA ASN A 621 -42.66 -39.88 -27.75
C ASN A 621 -41.59 -39.11 -26.96
N ILE A 622 -40.50 -38.69 -27.61
CA ILE A 622 -39.39 -37.99 -26.96
C ILE A 622 -39.56 -36.50 -27.17
N THR A 623 -39.64 -35.76 -26.07
CA THR A 623 -39.61 -34.30 -26.07
C THR A 623 -38.41 -33.84 -25.27
N ILE A 624 -37.48 -33.18 -25.95
CA ILE A 624 -36.31 -32.53 -25.34
C ILE A 624 -36.52 -31.02 -25.31
N THR A 625 -36.01 -30.35 -24.29
CA THR A 625 -36.02 -28.89 -24.21
C THR A 625 -34.96 -28.38 -23.25
N THR A 626 -34.51 -27.14 -23.45
CA THR A 626 -33.79 -26.40 -22.40
C THR A 626 -34.82 -26.00 -21.34
N PRO A 627 -34.82 -26.59 -20.13
CA PRO A 627 -35.82 -26.28 -19.11
C PRO A 627 -35.64 -24.85 -18.58
N ALA A 628 -36.74 -24.19 -18.21
CA ALA A 628 -36.70 -22.88 -17.56
C ALA A 628 -36.22 -22.96 -16.10
N LEU A 629 -36.27 -24.14 -15.48
CA LEU A 629 -35.84 -24.35 -14.11
C LEU A 629 -35.12 -25.68 -13.97
N VAL A 630 -33.97 -25.65 -13.31
CA VAL A 630 -33.17 -26.85 -13.02
C VAL A 630 -32.95 -26.94 -11.51
N PRO A 631 -33.53 -27.92 -10.81
CA PRO A 631 -33.20 -28.22 -9.42
C PRO A 631 -31.87 -29.01 -9.35
N ILE A 632 -30.76 -28.28 -9.27
CA ILE A 632 -29.40 -28.82 -9.28
C ILE A 632 -29.10 -29.66 -8.03
N MET A 633 -29.69 -29.28 -6.89
CA MET A 633 -29.55 -29.98 -5.62
C MET A 633 -30.92 -30.20 -5.00
N THR A 634 -31.25 -31.47 -4.75
CA THR A 634 -32.51 -31.87 -4.13
C THR A 634 -32.27 -32.83 -2.99
N TYR A 635 -33.21 -32.89 -2.06
CA TYR A 635 -33.16 -33.83 -0.96
C TYR A 635 -33.25 -35.28 -1.45
N THR A 636 -34.00 -35.55 -2.52
CA THR A 636 -33.98 -36.85 -3.21
C THR A 636 -32.56 -37.24 -3.65
N ASP A 637 -31.78 -36.31 -4.21
CA ASP A 637 -30.38 -36.57 -4.59
C ASP A 637 -29.50 -36.86 -3.38
N VAL A 638 -29.68 -36.11 -2.29
CA VAL A 638 -28.94 -36.28 -1.04
C VAL A 638 -29.16 -37.69 -0.48
N ILE A 639 -30.41 -38.14 -0.37
CA ILE A 639 -30.72 -39.49 0.15
C ILE A 639 -30.18 -40.59 -0.77
N LEU A 640 -30.33 -40.46 -2.09
CA LEU A 640 -29.82 -41.45 -3.03
C LEU A 640 -28.28 -41.50 -3.06
N SER A 641 -27.62 -40.35 -2.93
CA SER A 641 -26.16 -40.26 -2.82
C SER A 641 -25.65 -40.79 -1.48
N TYR A 642 -26.40 -40.58 -0.39
CA TYR A 642 -26.10 -41.15 0.91
C TYR A 642 -26.24 -42.68 0.88
N ALA A 643 -27.32 -43.20 0.26
CA ALA A 643 -27.50 -44.62 0.01
C ALA A 643 -26.35 -45.21 -0.82
N GLU A 644 -25.87 -44.50 -1.85
CA GLU A 644 -24.68 -44.91 -2.61
C GLU A 644 -23.44 -45.00 -1.71
N CYS A 645 -23.17 -43.97 -0.89
CA CYS A 645 -22.03 -43.97 0.03
C CYS A 645 -22.09 -45.15 1.00
N LEU A 646 -23.26 -45.40 1.62
CA LEU A 646 -23.48 -46.54 2.49
C LEU A 646 -23.19 -47.87 1.79
N TYR A 647 -23.67 -48.03 0.56
CA TYR A 647 -23.39 -49.24 -0.24
C TYR A 647 -21.89 -49.42 -0.48
N LYS A 648 -21.20 -48.36 -0.90
CA LYS A 648 -19.75 -48.38 -1.21
C LYS A 648 -18.90 -48.60 0.03
N ASN A 649 -19.39 -48.18 1.20
CA ASN A 649 -18.76 -48.43 2.50
C ASN A 649 -19.15 -49.80 3.10
N GLY A 650 -19.86 -50.66 2.35
CA GLY A 650 -20.24 -52.01 2.77
C GLY A 650 -21.47 -52.09 3.69
N LYS A 651 -22.15 -50.97 3.96
CA LYS A 651 -23.35 -50.88 4.80
C LYS A 651 -24.61 -51.16 3.97
N ILE A 652 -24.69 -52.36 3.39
CA ILE A 652 -25.71 -52.73 2.39
C ILE A 652 -27.14 -52.58 2.93
N SER A 653 -27.42 -53.09 4.13
CA SER A 653 -28.77 -53.02 4.71
C SER A 653 -29.21 -51.60 5.09
N GLU A 654 -28.26 -50.70 5.38
CA GLU A 654 -28.58 -49.28 5.62
C GLU A 654 -28.86 -48.58 4.29
N SER A 655 -28.06 -48.87 3.26
CA SER A 655 -28.28 -48.38 1.90
C SER A 655 -29.67 -48.76 1.36
N GLU A 656 -30.10 -50.02 1.57
CA GLU A 656 -31.43 -50.47 1.16
C GLU A 656 -32.55 -49.69 1.87
N LYS A 657 -32.41 -49.41 3.17
CA LYS A 657 -33.39 -48.62 3.92
C LYS A 657 -33.51 -47.19 3.39
N GLU A 658 -32.39 -46.54 3.08
CA GLU A 658 -32.41 -45.19 2.53
C GLU A 658 -33.04 -45.15 1.13
N LEU A 659 -32.76 -46.15 0.29
CA LEU A 659 -33.43 -46.31 -0.99
C LEU A 659 -34.95 -46.57 -0.83
N GLU A 660 -35.35 -47.41 0.12
CA GLU A 660 -36.75 -47.71 0.42
C GLU A 660 -37.53 -46.45 0.81
N LYS A 661 -36.92 -45.54 1.58
CA LYS A 661 -37.52 -44.23 1.91
C LYS A 661 -37.84 -43.43 0.65
N VAL A 662 -36.90 -43.35 -0.31
CA VAL A 662 -37.13 -42.64 -1.57
C VAL A 662 -38.23 -43.32 -2.37
N THR A 663 -38.10 -44.62 -2.65
CA THR A 663 -39.07 -45.35 -3.49
C THR A 663 -40.49 -45.30 -2.93
N SER A 664 -40.64 -45.37 -1.60
CA SER A 664 -41.94 -45.30 -0.93
C SER A 664 -42.59 -43.91 -1.00
N ASN A 665 -41.82 -42.84 -0.79
CA ASN A 665 -42.33 -41.46 -0.90
C ASN A 665 -42.67 -41.08 -2.35
N LYS A 666 -41.89 -41.57 -3.30
CA LYS A 666 -42.07 -41.32 -4.74
C LYS A 666 -43.08 -42.23 -5.41
N GLY A 667 -43.50 -43.31 -4.74
CA GLY A 667 -44.44 -44.29 -5.29
C GLY A 667 -43.90 -45.06 -6.49
N ILE A 668 -42.57 -45.28 -6.56
CA ILE A 668 -41.91 -45.98 -7.68
C ILE A 668 -41.48 -47.39 -7.29
N ASN A 669 -41.38 -48.25 -8.29
CA ASN A 669 -40.75 -49.57 -8.15
C ASN A 669 -39.39 -49.56 -8.84
N VAL A 670 -38.41 -50.23 -8.22
CA VAL A 670 -37.04 -50.30 -8.74
C VAL A 670 -36.65 -51.74 -9.06
N SER A 671 -35.82 -51.88 -10.09
CA SER A 671 -35.30 -53.12 -10.64
C SER A 671 -33.77 -53.12 -10.58
N GLY A 672 -33.18 -54.29 -10.40
CA GLY A 672 -31.73 -54.44 -10.27
C GLY A 672 -31.34 -55.60 -9.38
N SER A 673 -30.19 -56.20 -9.69
CA SER A 673 -29.63 -57.34 -8.95
C SER A 673 -28.89 -56.92 -7.68
N SER A 674 -28.38 -55.68 -7.64
CA SER A 674 -27.72 -55.09 -6.48
C SER A 674 -28.41 -53.79 -6.04
N VAL A 675 -28.14 -53.34 -4.81
CA VAL A 675 -28.66 -52.05 -4.32
C VAL A 675 -28.20 -50.90 -5.20
N LEU A 676 -26.94 -50.91 -5.66
CA LEU A 676 -26.42 -49.89 -6.57
C LEU A 676 -27.17 -49.85 -7.91
N GLU A 677 -27.56 -51.01 -8.45
CA GLU A 677 -28.40 -51.07 -9.66
C GLU A 677 -29.82 -50.57 -9.40
N LYS A 678 -30.39 -50.83 -8.23
CA LYS A 678 -31.70 -50.28 -7.85
C LYS A 678 -31.65 -48.76 -7.64
N ILE A 679 -30.57 -48.23 -7.06
CA ILE A 679 -30.31 -46.78 -6.97
C ILE A 679 -30.21 -46.18 -8.38
N LYS A 680 -29.46 -46.82 -9.28
CA LYS A 680 -29.37 -46.43 -10.70
C LYS A 680 -30.76 -46.34 -11.35
N ASP A 681 -31.60 -47.35 -11.16
CA ASP A 681 -32.96 -47.37 -11.70
C ASP A 681 -33.82 -46.24 -11.10
N ALA A 682 -33.79 -46.06 -9.77
CA ALA A 682 -34.49 -44.96 -9.09
C ALA A 682 -34.08 -43.58 -9.66
N ARG A 683 -32.78 -43.31 -9.79
CA ARG A 683 -32.28 -42.04 -10.35
C ARG A 683 -32.76 -41.84 -11.79
N SER A 684 -32.78 -42.90 -12.60
CA SER A 684 -33.26 -42.81 -13.99
C SER A 684 -34.75 -42.45 -14.10
N GLN A 685 -35.56 -42.85 -13.11
CA GLN A 685 -36.99 -42.59 -13.04
C GLN A 685 -37.34 -41.23 -12.40
N LEU A 686 -36.38 -40.59 -11.71
CA LEU A 686 -36.65 -39.43 -10.85
C LEU A 686 -35.86 -38.15 -11.14
N MET A 687 -34.70 -38.21 -11.82
CA MET A 687 -33.68 -37.16 -11.74
C MET A 687 -33.30 -36.49 -13.08
N LEU A 688 -34.06 -36.70 -14.16
CA LEU A 688 -33.74 -36.22 -15.52
C LEU A 688 -33.52 -34.71 -15.60
N TYR A 689 -34.31 -33.90 -14.88
CA TYR A 689 -34.19 -32.44 -14.93
C TYR A 689 -33.22 -31.85 -13.86
N SER A 690 -32.37 -32.67 -13.22
CA SER A 690 -31.53 -32.23 -12.07
C SER A 690 -30.01 -32.13 -12.31
N ASN A 691 -29.49 -32.54 -13.48
CA ASN A 691 -28.04 -32.52 -13.80
C ASN A 691 -27.13 -33.41 -12.93
N THR A 692 -27.71 -34.33 -12.16
CA THR A 692 -26.94 -35.18 -11.23
C THR A 692 -26.77 -36.61 -11.74
N ASN A 693 -27.52 -37.01 -12.78
CA ASN A 693 -27.61 -38.41 -13.15
C ASN A 693 -26.38 -38.85 -13.95
N PHE A 694 -25.87 -38.02 -14.86
CA PHE A 694 -24.69 -38.34 -15.64
C PHE A 694 -23.46 -38.54 -14.74
N ALA A 695 -23.27 -37.67 -13.74
CA ALA A 695 -22.18 -37.78 -12.76
C ALA A 695 -22.22 -39.11 -11.99
N PHE A 696 -23.41 -39.54 -11.57
CA PHE A 696 -23.63 -40.84 -10.92
C PHE A 696 -23.30 -42.01 -11.84
N MET A 697 -23.80 -41.97 -13.08
CA MET A 697 -23.54 -43.01 -14.07
C MET A 697 -22.05 -43.11 -14.39
N LYS A 698 -21.35 -41.97 -14.47
CA LYS A 698 -19.92 -41.90 -14.78
C LYS A 698 -19.06 -42.51 -13.68
N ARG A 699 -19.20 -42.05 -12.44
CA ARG A 699 -18.39 -42.56 -11.30
C ARG A 699 -18.63 -44.04 -10.99
N ASN A 700 -19.77 -44.58 -11.40
CA ASN A 700 -20.10 -46.01 -11.22
C ASN A 700 -19.89 -46.87 -12.48
N GLY A 701 -19.35 -46.30 -13.56
CA GLY A 701 -19.03 -47.07 -14.78
C GLY A 701 -20.25 -47.52 -15.60
N PHE A 702 -21.39 -46.85 -15.46
CA PHE A 702 -22.64 -47.19 -16.16
C PHE A 702 -22.85 -46.45 -17.48
N VAL A 703 -22.11 -45.36 -17.78
CA VAL A 703 -22.38 -44.47 -18.94
C VAL A 703 -22.51 -45.23 -20.25
N LYS A 704 -21.52 -46.06 -20.59
CA LYS A 704 -21.45 -46.78 -21.87
C LYS A 704 -22.68 -47.66 -22.09
N ASP A 705 -22.93 -48.56 -21.14
CA ASP A 705 -23.97 -49.58 -21.25
C ASP A 705 -25.37 -48.98 -21.03
N PHE A 706 -25.50 -47.98 -20.14
CA PHE A 706 -26.79 -47.37 -19.83
C PHE A 706 -27.26 -46.48 -20.98
N TYR A 707 -26.41 -45.57 -21.48
CA TYR A 707 -26.77 -44.63 -22.55
C TYR A 707 -26.47 -45.14 -23.97
N GLY A 708 -25.74 -46.24 -24.13
CA GLY A 708 -25.40 -46.79 -25.45
C GLY A 708 -24.45 -45.90 -26.24
N VAL A 709 -23.37 -45.45 -25.61
CA VAL A 709 -22.37 -44.52 -26.17
C VAL A 709 -20.97 -45.13 -26.14
N GLU A 710 -20.05 -44.62 -26.95
CA GLU A 710 -18.63 -45.01 -26.91
C GLU A 710 -17.91 -44.51 -25.65
N ASP A 711 -16.83 -45.18 -25.24
CA ASP A 711 -16.13 -44.89 -23.98
C ASP A 711 -15.62 -43.44 -23.90
N TYR A 712 -15.17 -42.88 -25.03
CA TYR A 712 -14.64 -41.52 -25.10
C TYR A 712 -15.71 -40.44 -24.88
N ARG A 713 -16.99 -40.78 -25.05
CA ARG A 713 -18.13 -39.87 -24.80
C ARG A 713 -18.49 -39.75 -23.32
N GLN A 714 -17.67 -40.29 -22.42
CA GLN A 714 -17.74 -39.92 -21.00
C GLN A 714 -17.21 -38.51 -20.74
N LEU A 715 -16.57 -37.89 -21.74
CA LEU A 715 -16.18 -36.49 -21.75
C LEU A 715 -16.85 -35.82 -22.95
N LEU A 716 -17.27 -34.57 -22.76
CA LEU A 716 -17.68 -33.69 -23.85
C LEU A 716 -16.45 -33.23 -24.66
N PRO A 717 -16.62 -32.92 -25.95
CA PRO A 717 -15.55 -32.28 -26.70
C PRO A 717 -15.29 -30.87 -26.15
N ILE A 718 -14.02 -30.46 -26.18
CA ILE A 718 -13.65 -29.05 -26.05
C ILE A 718 -14.22 -28.31 -27.27
N PRO A 719 -14.90 -27.15 -27.09
CA PRO A 719 -15.48 -26.42 -28.21
C PRO A 719 -14.42 -26.07 -29.26
N GLN A 720 -14.76 -26.23 -30.55
CA GLN A 720 -13.81 -25.97 -31.65
C GLN A 720 -13.25 -24.54 -31.60
N ARG A 721 -14.11 -23.57 -31.26
CA ARG A 721 -13.72 -22.16 -31.11
C ARG A 721 -12.56 -21.96 -30.13
N GLU A 722 -12.51 -22.72 -29.05
CA GLU A 722 -11.46 -22.60 -28.04
C GLU A 722 -10.12 -23.17 -28.54
N LEU A 723 -10.17 -24.22 -29.35
CA LEU A 723 -9.00 -24.76 -30.05
C LEU A 723 -8.45 -23.77 -31.08
N ASP A 724 -9.35 -23.05 -31.76
CA ASP A 724 -8.98 -22.06 -32.78
C ASP A 724 -8.37 -20.78 -32.15
N LEU A 725 -8.80 -20.42 -30.93
CA LEU A 725 -8.39 -19.20 -30.22
C LEU A 725 -7.18 -19.38 -29.30
N CYS A 726 -7.02 -20.55 -28.67
CA CYS A 726 -5.97 -20.81 -27.69
C CYS A 726 -4.98 -21.87 -28.20
N PRO A 727 -3.74 -21.49 -28.58
CA PRO A 727 -2.76 -22.43 -29.12
C PRO A 727 -2.35 -23.57 -28.17
N GLN A 728 -2.58 -23.40 -26.86
CA GLN A 728 -2.27 -24.42 -25.84
C GLN A 728 -3.44 -25.37 -25.56
N MET A 729 -4.62 -25.09 -26.14
CA MET A 729 -5.81 -25.91 -25.91
C MET A 729 -5.72 -27.22 -26.70
N THR A 730 -6.10 -28.32 -26.06
CA THR A 730 -6.08 -29.65 -26.67
C THR A 730 -7.44 -30.33 -26.54
N GLN A 731 -7.84 -31.02 -27.61
CA GLN A 731 -9.11 -31.74 -27.66
C GLN A 731 -9.09 -32.96 -26.73
N ASN A 732 -10.26 -33.32 -26.19
CA ASN A 732 -10.45 -34.56 -25.46
C ASN A 732 -10.30 -35.79 -26.40
N PRO A 733 -9.75 -36.91 -25.92
CA PRO A 733 -9.55 -38.09 -26.77
C PRO A 733 -10.83 -38.55 -27.47
N GLY A 734 -10.71 -39.00 -28.72
CA GLY A 734 -11.83 -39.54 -29.51
C GLY A 734 -12.67 -38.53 -30.27
N TYR A 735 -12.40 -37.23 -30.11
CA TYR A 735 -12.98 -36.16 -30.93
C TYR A 735 -11.96 -35.63 -31.95
N CYS A 736 -12.42 -35.32 -33.16
CA CYS A 736 -11.62 -34.77 -34.25
C CYS A 736 -11.95 -33.30 -34.49
#